data_AF-A0A840V9W1-F1
#
_entry.id   AF-A0A840V9W1-F1
#
_cell.length_a   1.000
_cell.length_b   1.000
_cell.length_c   1.000
_cell.angle_alpha   90.00
_cell.angle_beta   90.00
_cell.angle_gamma   90.00
#
_symmetry.space_group_name_H-M   'P 1'
#
loop_
_entity.id
_entity.type
_entity.pdbx_description
1 polymer ?
#
loop_
_entity_poly.entity_id
_entity_poly.type
_entity_poly.pdbx_seq_one_letter_code
_entity_poly.pdbx_strand_id
1 'polypeptide(L)'
;MTFRPHTLLLALALPCMAEEKVTYDDHIFPLFQQSCLNCHNPDKAKGGLDLSSYTGAMKGGSGGKIAEAGDTGSKLLAVILQTSEPKMPPEGDKLSDPKIAQIRAWIEGGLLENASSKAQKPSKPKFDMSLSAHPTAKPDGPPPMPRHVLLEPAVVAERPAAVQSMTTSPWAPLLAVTGQHQVLLFDTTTLDLVGILPFPEGDPVALAFTPNGRYLIVGGGIPGKSGVTVTFDISDGSRVMTAGKEFDSILACDLRPDLATVATGSPSRKIKIWNTADGSSVASIKKHTDWVTAVDFSPDGVLLATGDRNGGVWVWEAASGNEFHTLRAHQASIRTAAFRADSNVLATASEDGTVRFWEMNNGSEIKKIDAHPGGVLDFSWARDGSFATCGRDGKARLWKPDFNPLHEITELPELPVSIALDGEGQRVFIACYNGVIRVHQVSDATFLGQIDANPPTIETRLAHIRSALESQPGIVTQATQARDQRRAARNEAQTAVTSLQTRKSEAESTERETGQHHQQERAERDRLQAELSPLHHEREVRQTELADLGAQMGAHRQQLAPLAQQRDEAQAALANAELHWNEVQQSADDPEKPARIAAATASRDQCRQKSAETQSRFDASASQLATLETRHQDTNRQLGELNDRIAPLESALAEHQKTTAESQRAWEDAQAQLAPLQSSIEAAQKTLAEHEKVLAEGESELVEAQATLSHLEQDLQHWTAAEIRTRALAAARLAEESALQSDTLAESFNPLQEGFEKQLAILQKARAENLPDLPALETQLHQQEHDLILARQALAKALAETEQRRHHADQLQQNYLQALGESH
;
A
#
# COMPACT_ATOMS: atom_id res chain seq x y z
N MET A 1 71.08 -28.40 43.25
CA MET A 1 71.61 -29.61 42.59
C MET A 1 70.90 -29.80 41.26
N THR A 2 71.56 -29.42 40.17
CA THR A 2 71.58 -30.08 38.84
C THR A 2 72.40 -29.16 37.93
N PHE A 3 73.57 -29.67 37.54
CA PHE A 3 74.62 -29.04 36.74
C PHE A 3 74.35 -29.34 35.25
N ARG A 4 74.41 -28.35 34.33
CA ARG A 4 75.43 -28.10 33.27
C ARG A 4 74.68 -27.67 31.98
N PRO A 5 75.33 -27.11 30.94
CA PRO A 5 76.50 -26.23 30.89
C PRO A 5 76.26 -24.97 30.00
N HIS A 6 77.06 -23.92 30.20
CA HIS A 6 77.21 -22.83 29.23
C HIS A 6 77.94 -23.34 27.99
N THR A 7 77.25 -23.32 26.84
CA THR A 7 77.87 -23.50 25.52
C THR A 7 77.99 -22.12 24.90
N LEU A 8 79.21 -21.60 24.88
CA LEU A 8 79.60 -20.36 24.22
C LEU A 8 79.52 -20.60 22.71
N LEU A 9 78.40 -20.23 22.07
CA LEU A 9 78.27 -20.27 20.61
C LEU A 9 78.92 -19.00 20.03
N LEU A 10 80.12 -19.16 19.50
CA LEU A 10 80.84 -18.15 18.73
C LEU A 10 80.04 -17.91 17.43
N ALA A 11 79.20 -16.87 17.40
CA ALA A 11 78.53 -16.42 16.19
C ALA A 11 79.58 -15.80 15.25
N LEU A 12 80.04 -16.59 14.28
CA LEU A 12 80.72 -16.08 13.10
C LEU A 12 79.75 -15.12 12.38
N ALA A 13 80.04 -13.82 12.49
CA ALA A 13 79.42 -12.79 11.67
C ALA A 13 79.82 -13.04 10.22
N LEU A 14 78.94 -13.71 9.47
CA LEU A 14 78.92 -13.62 8.02
C LEU A 14 78.58 -12.17 7.67
N PRO A 15 79.37 -11.49 6.81
CA PRO A 15 78.96 -10.20 6.28
C PRO A 15 77.68 -10.42 5.48
N CYS A 16 76.58 -9.83 5.97
CA CYS A 16 75.38 -9.60 5.20
C CYS A 16 75.82 -8.83 3.94
N MET A 17 75.89 -9.52 2.81
CA MET A 17 75.91 -8.86 1.51
C MET A 17 74.61 -8.07 1.45
N ALA A 18 74.70 -6.75 1.50
CA ALA A 18 73.56 -5.88 1.23
C ALA A 18 72.98 -6.30 -0.13
N GLU A 19 71.69 -6.62 -0.17
CA GLU A 19 70.97 -6.85 -1.42
C GLU A 19 71.30 -5.72 -2.39
N GLU A 20 71.91 -6.08 -3.53
CA GLU A 20 72.29 -5.14 -4.56
C GLU A 20 71.02 -4.50 -5.11
N LYS A 21 70.79 -3.23 -4.79
CA LYS A 21 69.59 -2.51 -5.21
C LYS A 21 69.61 -2.38 -6.72
N VAL A 22 68.63 -2.99 -7.38
CA VAL A 22 68.44 -2.82 -8.83
C VAL A 22 67.91 -1.41 -9.09
N THR A 23 68.67 -0.61 -9.83
CA THR A 23 68.41 0.80 -10.16
C THR A 23 68.14 0.97 -11.65
N TYR A 24 67.41 2.03 -12.02
CA TYR A 24 67.14 2.32 -13.41
C TYR A 24 68.42 2.61 -14.19
N ASP A 25 69.24 3.54 -13.68
CA ASP A 25 70.43 4.03 -14.39
C ASP A 25 71.50 2.93 -14.59
N ASP A 26 71.77 2.13 -13.56
CA ASP A 26 72.88 1.17 -13.61
C ASP A 26 72.48 -0.19 -14.20
N HIS A 27 71.22 -0.61 -14.02
CA HIS A 27 70.81 -1.99 -14.31
C HIS A 27 69.74 -2.11 -15.40
N ILE A 28 68.75 -1.22 -15.43
CA ILE A 28 67.59 -1.36 -16.35
C ILE A 28 67.81 -0.61 -17.66
N PHE A 29 68.38 0.60 -17.59
CA PHE A 29 68.68 1.41 -18.76
C PHE A 29 69.60 0.68 -19.77
N PRO A 30 70.68 -0.03 -19.36
CA PRO A 30 71.48 -0.81 -20.31
C PRO A 30 70.68 -1.92 -21.01
N LEU A 31 69.69 -2.53 -20.34
CA LEU A 31 68.82 -3.55 -20.94
C LEU A 31 67.91 -2.94 -22.01
N PHE A 32 67.31 -1.79 -21.69
CA PHE A 32 66.48 -1.04 -22.63
C PHE A 32 67.30 -0.50 -23.79
N GLN A 33 68.54 -0.05 -23.56
CA GLN A 33 69.45 0.40 -24.60
C GLN A 33 69.76 -0.70 -25.62
N GLN A 34 69.93 -1.94 -25.15
CA GLN A 34 70.21 -3.07 -26.03
C GLN A 34 69.00 -3.55 -26.82
N SER A 35 67.80 -3.50 -26.23
CA SER A 35 66.65 -4.28 -26.75
C SER A 35 65.42 -3.44 -27.10
N CYS A 36 65.30 -2.22 -26.58
CA CYS A 36 64.06 -1.43 -26.61
C CYS A 36 64.23 -0.04 -27.26
N LEU A 37 65.39 0.61 -27.08
CA LEU A 37 65.64 1.98 -27.56
C LEU A 37 65.69 2.11 -29.09
N ASN A 38 65.77 1.02 -29.85
CA ASN A 38 65.64 1.09 -31.31
C ASN A 38 64.23 1.56 -31.76
N CYS A 39 63.20 1.36 -30.92
CA CYS A 39 61.80 1.69 -31.21
C CYS A 39 61.10 2.55 -30.13
N HIS A 40 61.73 2.78 -28.97
CA HIS A 40 61.18 3.53 -27.84
C HIS A 40 62.19 4.57 -27.32
N ASN A 41 62.48 5.57 -28.18
CA ASN A 41 63.36 6.69 -27.88
C ASN A 41 62.67 8.03 -28.20
N PRO A 42 63.25 9.18 -27.85
CA PRO A 42 62.60 10.48 -28.04
C PRO A 42 62.23 10.81 -29.50
N ASP A 43 63.02 10.33 -30.47
CA ASP A 43 62.78 10.54 -31.90
C ASP A 43 61.81 9.52 -32.50
N LYS A 44 61.68 8.35 -31.88
CA LYS A 44 60.85 7.22 -32.29
C LYS A 44 60.14 6.65 -31.07
N ALA A 45 59.08 7.32 -30.61
CA ALA A 45 58.26 6.90 -29.49
C ALA A 45 57.05 6.07 -29.96
N LYS A 46 57.28 4.85 -30.48
CA LYS A 46 56.15 3.96 -30.86
C LYS A 46 55.29 3.67 -29.62
N GLY A 47 53.97 3.81 -29.75
CA GLY A 47 53.04 3.70 -28.61
C GLY A 47 53.18 4.84 -27.58
N GLY A 48 53.79 5.97 -27.96
CA GLY A 48 53.99 7.13 -27.09
C GLY A 48 54.98 6.91 -25.94
N LEU A 49 55.76 5.84 -25.98
CA LEU A 49 56.65 5.41 -24.90
C LEU A 49 58.11 5.78 -25.20
N ASP A 50 58.76 6.43 -24.23
CA ASP A 50 60.19 6.76 -24.24
C ASP A 50 60.87 6.05 -23.06
N LEU A 51 61.83 5.15 -23.35
CA LEU A 51 62.59 4.42 -22.33
C LEU A 51 64.02 4.97 -22.17
N SER A 52 64.33 6.10 -22.80
CA SER A 52 65.69 6.68 -22.76
C SER A 52 66.03 7.40 -21.45
N SER A 53 65.03 7.62 -20.60
CA SER A 53 65.18 8.25 -19.30
C SER A 53 64.19 7.65 -18.30
N TYR A 54 64.52 7.70 -17.00
CA TYR A 54 63.63 7.24 -15.95
C TYR A 54 62.30 8.01 -15.96
N THR A 55 62.37 9.33 -16.14
CA THR A 55 61.18 10.20 -16.24
C THR A 55 60.32 9.86 -17.45
N GLY A 56 60.91 9.54 -18.60
CA GLY A 56 60.20 9.04 -19.79
C GLY A 56 59.51 7.70 -19.53
N ALA A 57 60.21 6.76 -18.90
CA ALA A 57 59.67 5.43 -18.59
C ALA A 57 58.50 5.50 -17.59
N MET A 58 58.62 6.33 -16.55
CA MET A 58 57.57 6.51 -15.53
C MET A 58 56.36 7.33 -16.03
N LYS A 59 56.56 8.21 -17.02
CA LYS A 59 55.47 8.94 -17.68
C LYS A 59 54.51 8.00 -18.42
N GLY A 60 54.99 6.83 -18.83
CA GLY A 60 54.19 5.83 -19.55
C GLY A 60 53.93 6.20 -21.00
N GLY A 61 53.27 5.27 -21.72
CA GLY A 61 52.90 5.45 -23.12
C GLY A 61 51.44 5.85 -23.30
N SER A 62 50.93 5.75 -24.54
CA SER A 62 49.52 5.99 -24.86
C SER A 62 48.55 5.01 -24.17
N GLY A 63 49.07 3.92 -23.60
CA GLY A 63 48.30 2.91 -22.87
C GLY A 63 48.49 2.96 -21.34
N GLY A 64 48.92 4.09 -20.78
CA GLY A 64 49.13 4.27 -19.34
C GLY A 64 50.56 4.00 -18.87
N LYS A 65 50.76 3.96 -17.55
CA LYS A 65 52.05 3.63 -16.93
C LYS A 65 52.49 2.21 -17.30
N ILE A 66 53.79 2.01 -17.48
CA ILE A 66 54.33 0.69 -17.86
C ILE A 66 54.56 -0.23 -16.65
N ALA A 67 54.78 0.34 -15.47
CA ALA A 67 54.93 -0.38 -14.21
C ALA A 67 54.62 0.53 -13.02
N GLU A 68 54.12 -0.06 -11.94
CA GLU A 68 53.93 0.60 -10.65
C GLU A 68 54.76 -0.11 -9.56
N ALA A 69 55.13 0.61 -8.52
CA ALA A 69 56.00 0.08 -7.46
C ALA A 69 55.33 -1.09 -6.72
N GLY A 70 55.95 -2.27 -6.80
CA GLY A 70 55.44 -3.51 -6.20
C GLY A 70 54.44 -4.29 -7.07
N ASP A 71 54.15 -3.84 -8.30
CA ASP A 71 53.21 -4.52 -9.20
C ASP A 71 53.91 -5.63 -10.03
N THR A 72 53.80 -6.87 -9.54
CA THR A 72 54.33 -8.06 -10.22
C THR A 72 53.55 -8.44 -11.50
N GLY A 73 52.38 -7.83 -11.73
CA GLY A 73 51.54 -7.97 -12.92
C GLY A 73 51.71 -6.84 -13.94
N SER A 74 52.72 -5.99 -13.78
CA SER A 74 52.89 -4.79 -14.60
C SER A 74 52.84 -5.04 -16.11
N LYS A 75 52.32 -4.03 -16.83
CA LYS A 75 52.18 -4.05 -18.29
C LYS A 75 53.50 -4.30 -19.01
N LEU A 76 54.61 -3.78 -18.48
CA LEU A 76 55.96 -4.03 -18.98
C LEU A 76 56.32 -5.52 -18.91
N LEU A 77 56.07 -6.18 -17.78
CA LEU A 77 56.36 -7.61 -17.62
C LEU A 77 55.46 -8.45 -18.53
N ALA A 78 54.16 -8.13 -18.63
CA ALA A 78 53.22 -8.87 -19.48
C ALA A 78 53.60 -8.83 -20.97
N VAL A 79 54.06 -7.67 -21.45
CA VAL A 79 54.45 -7.44 -22.85
C VAL A 79 55.80 -8.09 -23.19
N ILE A 80 56.77 -8.07 -22.26
CA ILE A 80 58.08 -8.73 -22.42
C ILE A 80 57.97 -10.27 -22.29
N LEU A 81 57.05 -10.76 -21.45
CA LEU A 81 56.72 -12.18 -21.34
C LEU A 81 55.85 -12.68 -22.50
N GLN A 82 55.39 -11.77 -23.38
CA GLN A 82 54.51 -12.04 -24.51
C GLN A 82 53.16 -12.69 -24.11
N THR A 83 52.71 -12.45 -22.87
CA THR A 83 51.44 -12.95 -22.33
C THR A 83 50.26 -12.01 -22.60
N SER A 84 50.52 -10.81 -23.13
CA SER A 84 49.50 -9.83 -23.57
C SER A 84 49.87 -9.21 -24.93
N GLU A 85 48.88 -8.69 -25.65
CA GLU A 85 49.10 -7.93 -26.88
C GLU A 85 49.13 -6.42 -26.59
N PRO A 86 50.06 -5.63 -27.19
CA PRO A 86 51.06 -6.02 -28.19
C PRO A 86 52.27 -6.74 -27.58
N LYS A 87 52.77 -7.79 -28.26
CA LYS A 87 53.98 -8.53 -27.86
C LYS A 87 55.25 -7.74 -28.19
N MET A 88 56.25 -7.79 -27.31
CA MET A 88 57.56 -7.16 -27.55
C MET A 88 58.70 -8.18 -27.34
N PRO A 89 59.65 -8.32 -28.30
CA PRO A 89 59.69 -7.68 -29.62
C PRO A 89 58.54 -8.16 -30.55
N PRO A 90 58.01 -7.32 -31.47
CA PRO A 90 56.90 -7.69 -32.36
C PRO A 90 57.22 -8.89 -33.27
N GLU A 91 58.48 -9.00 -33.69
CA GLU A 91 59.04 -10.17 -34.37
C GLU A 91 60.33 -10.58 -33.66
N GLY A 92 60.25 -11.59 -32.79
CA GLY A 92 61.40 -12.12 -32.06
C GLY A 92 61.02 -12.92 -30.81
N ASP A 93 61.99 -13.68 -30.28
CA ASP A 93 61.85 -14.41 -29.04
C ASP A 93 61.81 -13.48 -27.82
N LYS A 94 61.17 -13.93 -26.74
CA LYS A 94 61.15 -13.21 -25.45
C LYS A 94 62.56 -12.89 -24.97
N LEU A 95 62.68 -11.83 -24.18
CA LEU A 95 63.93 -11.49 -23.51
C LEU A 95 64.39 -12.68 -22.62
N SER A 96 65.70 -12.91 -22.50
CA SER A 96 66.22 -14.02 -21.68
C SER A 96 65.75 -13.93 -20.23
N ASP A 97 65.39 -15.06 -19.61
CA ASP A 97 64.82 -15.11 -18.25
C ASP A 97 65.63 -14.32 -17.18
N PRO A 98 66.99 -14.27 -17.19
CA PRO A 98 67.74 -13.44 -16.25
C PRO A 98 67.48 -11.93 -16.38
N LYS A 99 67.28 -11.43 -17.62
CA LYS A 99 66.97 -10.02 -17.88
C LYS A 99 65.55 -9.66 -17.43
N ILE A 100 64.61 -10.60 -17.60
CA ILE A 100 63.24 -10.44 -17.11
C ILE A 100 63.20 -10.43 -15.58
N ALA A 101 63.98 -11.32 -14.93
CA ALA A 101 64.10 -11.35 -13.47
C ALA A 101 64.68 -10.03 -12.92
N GLN A 102 65.62 -9.41 -13.63
CA GLN A 102 66.19 -8.11 -13.24
C GLN A 102 65.18 -6.96 -13.36
N ILE A 103 64.37 -6.94 -14.43
CA ILE A 103 63.27 -5.97 -14.58
C ILE A 103 62.20 -6.19 -13.50
N ARG A 104 61.86 -7.45 -13.20
CA ARG A 104 60.94 -7.81 -12.11
C ARG A 104 61.43 -7.32 -10.75
N ALA A 105 62.70 -7.58 -10.43
CA ALA A 105 63.32 -7.15 -9.17
C ALA A 105 63.34 -5.62 -9.02
N TRP A 106 63.51 -4.87 -10.12
CA TRP A 106 63.43 -3.41 -10.10
C TRP A 106 62.01 -2.89 -9.82
N ILE A 107 60.99 -3.54 -10.37
CA ILE A 107 59.57 -3.19 -10.14
C ILE A 107 59.16 -3.52 -8.71
N GLU A 108 59.52 -4.71 -8.22
CA GLU A 108 59.32 -5.14 -6.83
C GLU A 108 60.09 -4.26 -5.84
N GLY A 109 61.31 -3.83 -6.21
CA GLY A 109 62.17 -2.94 -5.43
C GLY A 109 61.72 -1.48 -5.35
N GLY A 110 60.57 -1.14 -5.95
CA GLY A 110 59.94 0.17 -5.82
C GLY A 110 60.42 1.21 -6.84
N LEU A 111 60.78 0.77 -8.05
CA LEU A 111 61.11 1.60 -9.22
C LEU A 111 62.18 2.65 -8.91
N LEU A 112 63.33 2.21 -8.43
CA LEU A 112 64.44 3.10 -8.05
C LEU A 112 65.10 3.73 -9.29
N GLU A 113 65.27 5.05 -9.31
CA GLU A 113 66.00 5.76 -10.38
C GLU A 113 67.52 5.54 -10.24
N ASN A 114 68.07 5.88 -9.08
CA ASN A 114 69.50 5.76 -8.75
C ASN A 114 69.71 5.28 -7.29
N ALA A 115 70.97 5.03 -6.90
CA ALA A 115 71.31 4.49 -5.58
C ALA A 115 70.87 5.36 -4.38
N SER A 116 70.65 6.66 -4.58
CA SER A 116 70.18 7.61 -3.55
C SER A 116 68.65 7.80 -3.53
N SER A 117 67.93 7.18 -4.47
CA SER A 117 66.47 7.24 -4.56
C SER A 117 65.80 6.45 -3.44
N LYS A 118 64.71 6.97 -2.90
CA LYS A 118 63.86 6.25 -1.93
C LYS A 118 62.84 5.42 -2.70
N ALA A 119 62.71 4.14 -2.35
CA ALA A 119 61.72 3.24 -2.95
C ALA A 119 60.31 3.84 -2.80
N GLN A 120 59.55 3.89 -3.90
CA GLN A 120 58.16 4.30 -3.86
C GLN A 120 57.38 3.22 -3.10
N LYS A 121 56.71 3.58 -2.00
CA LYS A 121 55.90 2.63 -1.22
C LYS A 121 54.60 2.34 -1.97
N PRO A 122 54.11 1.09 -1.98
CA PRO A 122 52.76 0.80 -2.45
C PRO A 122 51.76 1.59 -1.60
N SER A 123 50.82 2.27 -2.25
CA SER A 123 49.73 2.99 -1.59
C SER A 123 48.80 1.99 -0.91
N LYS A 124 49.03 1.69 0.37
CA LYS A 124 47.99 1.04 1.19
C LYS A 124 46.95 2.09 1.58
N PRO A 125 45.65 1.84 1.35
CA PRO A 125 44.59 2.74 1.78
C PRO A 125 44.50 2.78 3.31
N LYS A 126 44.26 3.97 3.85
CA LYS A 126 43.84 4.17 5.24
C LYS A 126 42.32 4.00 5.29
N PHE A 127 41.82 2.78 5.33
CA PHE A 127 40.50 2.31 5.79
C PHE A 127 40.37 0.85 5.32
N ASP A 128 39.68 0.01 6.09
CA ASP A 128 39.50 -1.40 5.73
C ASP A 128 38.56 -1.52 4.52
N MET A 129 39.14 -1.79 3.35
CA MET A 129 38.44 -1.96 2.07
C MET A 129 38.01 -3.41 1.84
N SER A 130 38.02 -4.27 2.87
CA SER A 130 37.59 -5.66 2.74
C SER A 130 36.07 -5.79 2.79
N LEU A 131 35.41 -5.60 1.64
CA LEU A 131 34.10 -6.21 1.41
C LEU A 131 34.30 -7.74 1.34
N SER A 132 33.98 -8.42 2.44
CA SER A 132 34.05 -9.90 2.55
C SER A 132 32.79 -10.60 2.02
N ALA A 133 31.84 -9.84 1.47
CA ALA A 133 30.63 -10.35 0.85
C ALA A 133 30.67 -10.15 -0.67
N HIS A 134 29.97 -11.01 -1.41
CA HIS A 134 29.68 -10.77 -2.83
C HIS A 134 29.12 -9.35 -2.99
N PRO A 135 29.59 -8.54 -3.96
CA PRO A 135 29.20 -7.12 -4.11
C PRO A 135 27.70 -6.86 -4.26
N THR A 136 26.93 -7.90 -4.60
CA THR A 136 25.48 -7.91 -4.83
C THR A 136 24.67 -8.50 -3.68
N ALA A 137 25.31 -9.02 -2.63
CA ALA A 137 24.62 -9.59 -1.49
C ALA A 137 24.03 -8.50 -0.59
N LYS A 138 22.85 -8.77 -0.02
CA LYS A 138 22.23 -7.88 0.96
C LYS A 138 23.22 -7.66 2.12
N PRO A 139 23.53 -6.41 2.50
CA PRO A 139 24.38 -6.13 3.64
C PRO A 139 23.81 -6.72 4.93
N ASP A 140 24.69 -7.24 5.80
CA ASP A 140 24.29 -7.71 7.12
C ASP A 140 23.86 -6.55 8.01
N GLY A 141 22.65 -6.62 8.57
CA GLY A 141 22.07 -5.61 9.46
C GLY A 141 20.80 -4.95 8.91
N PRO A 142 20.20 -4.02 9.66
CA PRO A 142 19.11 -3.19 9.14
C PRO A 142 19.61 -2.33 7.97
N PRO A 143 18.79 -2.08 6.95
CA PRO A 143 19.21 -1.26 5.82
C PRO A 143 19.59 0.16 6.30
N PRO A 144 20.61 0.79 5.69
CA PRO A 144 21.07 2.11 6.10
C PRO A 144 19.96 3.14 5.83
N MET A 145 19.43 3.72 6.90
CA MET A 145 18.44 4.78 6.87
C MET A 145 19.01 6.05 7.52
N PRO A 146 18.72 7.24 6.97
CA PRO A 146 19.12 8.49 7.59
C PRO A 146 18.41 8.64 8.93
N ARG A 147 19.18 8.70 10.03
CA ARG A 147 18.63 8.97 11.39
C ARG A 147 18.96 10.38 11.83
N HIS A 148 20.17 10.81 11.49
CA HIS A 148 20.74 12.03 12.02
C HIS A 148 21.14 13.06 10.94
N VAL A 149 20.37 13.11 9.86
CA VAL A 149 20.62 14.03 8.73
C VAL A 149 19.88 15.36 8.91
N LEU A 150 20.42 16.42 8.30
CA LEU A 150 19.82 17.76 8.24
C LEU A 150 18.45 17.69 7.55
N LEU A 151 17.45 18.38 8.11
CA LEU A 151 16.10 18.48 7.53
C LEU A 151 15.77 19.88 7.02
N GLU A 152 16.61 20.87 7.35
CA GLU A 152 16.47 22.25 6.87
C GLU A 152 17.01 22.36 5.44
N PRO A 153 16.19 22.83 4.47
CA PRO A 153 16.66 23.07 3.12
C PRO A 153 17.81 24.09 3.10
N ALA A 154 18.92 23.74 2.45
CA ALA A 154 20.02 24.66 2.24
C ALA A 154 19.63 25.80 1.27
N VAL A 155 18.77 25.49 0.30
CA VAL A 155 18.20 26.45 -0.65
C VAL A 155 16.72 26.20 -0.82
N VAL A 156 15.92 27.26 -0.75
CA VAL A 156 14.50 27.27 -1.15
C VAL A 156 14.36 28.25 -2.30
N ALA A 157 13.97 27.74 -3.47
CA ALA A 157 13.85 28.55 -4.67
C ALA A 157 12.45 29.15 -4.78
N GLU A 158 12.31 30.35 -5.36
CA GLU A 158 10.99 30.92 -5.70
C GLU A 158 10.24 30.05 -6.74
N ARG A 159 10.99 29.35 -7.59
CA ARG A 159 10.46 28.43 -8.60
C ARG A 159 11.18 27.08 -8.49
N PRO A 160 10.45 25.96 -8.42
CA PRO A 160 11.08 24.64 -8.42
C PRO A 160 11.92 24.43 -9.68
N ALA A 161 13.09 23.82 -9.51
CA ALA A 161 13.93 23.40 -10.63
C ALA A 161 13.50 22.04 -11.17
N ALA A 162 13.84 21.76 -12.42
CA ALA A 162 13.75 20.43 -12.97
C ALA A 162 14.71 19.49 -12.23
N VAL A 163 14.18 18.36 -11.75
CA VAL A 163 14.99 17.28 -11.17
C VAL A 163 15.84 16.69 -12.30
N GLN A 164 17.16 16.81 -12.19
CA GLN A 164 18.09 16.32 -13.20
C GLN A 164 18.26 14.80 -13.13
N SER A 165 18.27 14.25 -11.90
CA SER A 165 18.43 12.83 -11.65
C SER A 165 17.74 12.44 -10.35
N MET A 166 17.24 11.21 -10.31
CA MET A 166 16.81 10.55 -9.09
C MET A 166 17.27 9.11 -9.08
N THR A 167 17.47 8.57 -7.88
CA THR A 167 17.87 7.18 -7.71
C THR A 167 17.33 6.65 -6.38
N THR A 168 17.07 5.37 -6.31
CA THR A 168 16.53 4.69 -5.12
C THR A 168 17.60 3.82 -4.50
N SER A 169 17.59 3.72 -3.18
CA SER A 169 18.46 2.79 -2.48
C SER A 169 18.02 1.36 -2.84
N PRO A 170 18.96 0.45 -3.11
CA PRO A 170 18.59 -0.93 -3.38
C PRO A 170 17.87 -1.55 -2.17
N TRP A 171 18.39 -1.38 -0.95
CA TRP A 171 17.97 -2.16 0.22
C TRP A 171 17.08 -1.40 1.20
N ALA A 172 17.07 -0.08 1.12
CA ALA A 172 16.30 0.80 2.00
C ALA A 172 15.16 1.45 1.22
N PRO A 173 14.01 1.75 1.85
CA PRO A 173 12.91 2.48 1.22
C PRO A 173 13.27 3.97 1.07
N LEU A 174 14.35 4.29 0.35
CA LEU A 174 14.94 5.63 0.27
C LEU A 174 15.06 6.10 -1.17
N LEU A 175 14.59 7.31 -1.46
CA LEU A 175 14.72 7.98 -2.75
C LEU A 175 15.62 9.21 -2.60
N ALA A 176 16.68 9.29 -3.40
CA ALA A 176 17.51 10.48 -3.53
C ALA A 176 17.11 11.29 -4.76
N VAL A 177 16.93 12.60 -4.58
CA VAL A 177 16.44 13.54 -5.60
C VAL A 177 17.38 14.73 -5.68
N THR A 178 17.81 15.11 -6.88
CA THR A 178 18.59 16.34 -7.08
C THR A 178 17.72 17.58 -6.86
N GLY A 179 18.17 18.51 -6.02
CA GLY A 179 17.64 19.87 -5.89
C GLY A 179 18.73 20.91 -6.19
N GLN A 180 18.39 22.20 -6.12
CA GLN A 180 19.38 23.28 -6.30
C GLN A 180 20.37 23.28 -5.14
N HIS A 181 21.66 23.13 -5.41
CA HIS A 181 22.74 23.08 -4.40
C HIS A 181 22.56 22.07 -3.26
N GLN A 182 21.69 21.07 -3.42
CA GLN A 182 21.40 20.07 -2.38
C GLN A 182 20.80 18.81 -2.98
N VAL A 183 20.91 17.70 -2.25
CA VAL A 183 20.20 16.45 -2.56
C VAL A 183 19.18 16.19 -1.45
N LEU A 184 17.96 15.86 -1.86
CA LEU A 184 16.85 15.58 -0.96
C LEU A 184 16.65 14.07 -0.86
N LEU A 185 16.45 13.57 0.36
CA LEU A 185 16.23 12.17 0.66
C LEU A 185 14.80 11.98 1.17
N PHE A 186 14.02 11.16 0.49
CA PHE A 186 12.63 10.87 0.83
C PHE A 186 12.43 9.40 1.19
N ASP A 187 11.53 9.12 2.13
CA ASP A 187 11.06 7.76 2.38
C ASP A 187 10.10 7.37 1.25
N THR A 188 10.40 6.29 0.55
CA THR A 188 9.57 5.77 -0.56
C THR A 188 8.21 5.25 -0.10
N THR A 189 8.06 4.90 1.19
CA THR A 189 6.85 4.35 1.80
C THR A 189 5.92 5.46 2.27
N THR A 190 6.43 6.39 3.09
CA THR A 190 5.62 7.48 3.67
C THR A 190 5.60 8.74 2.81
N LEU A 191 6.54 8.89 1.88
CA LEU A 191 6.78 10.07 1.05
C LEU A 191 7.31 11.29 1.82
N ASP A 192 7.73 11.09 3.07
CA ASP A 192 8.27 12.16 3.91
C ASP A 192 9.73 12.47 3.59
N LEU A 193 10.12 13.71 3.85
CA LEU A 193 11.50 14.16 3.75
C LEU A 193 12.29 13.66 4.98
N VAL A 194 13.24 12.76 4.76
CA VAL A 194 14.04 12.12 5.82
C VAL A 194 15.41 12.77 5.99
N GLY A 195 15.92 13.44 4.95
CA GLY A 195 17.20 14.11 5.02
C GLY A 195 17.50 15.02 3.84
N ILE A 196 18.42 15.94 4.04
CA ILE A 196 18.95 16.87 3.05
C ILE A 196 20.47 16.83 3.14
N LEU A 197 21.12 16.64 1.99
CA LEU A 197 22.57 16.64 1.85
C LEU A 197 23.00 17.91 1.10
N PRO A 198 23.61 18.89 1.78
CA PRO A 198 24.08 20.12 1.13
C PRO A 198 25.20 19.84 0.13
N PHE A 199 25.10 20.44 -1.06
CA PHE A 199 26.08 20.36 -2.14
C PHE A 199 26.47 21.78 -2.63
N PRO A 200 27.27 22.53 -1.84
CA PRO A 200 27.58 23.93 -2.12
C PRO A 200 28.44 24.17 -3.37
N GLU A 201 29.04 23.12 -3.95
CA GLU A 201 29.96 23.23 -5.08
C GLU A 201 29.27 23.51 -6.44
N GLY A 202 27.93 23.47 -6.48
CA GLY A 202 27.13 23.76 -7.66
C GLY A 202 25.81 23.02 -7.65
N ASP A 203 25.25 22.72 -8.81
CA ASP A 203 24.03 21.92 -8.90
C ASP A 203 24.38 20.44 -9.08
N PRO A 204 23.77 19.52 -8.29
CA PRO A 204 23.91 18.09 -8.50
C PRO A 204 23.19 17.68 -9.79
N VAL A 205 23.87 16.89 -10.62
CA VAL A 205 23.37 16.43 -11.93
C VAL A 205 23.23 14.92 -11.98
N ALA A 206 24.16 14.20 -11.34
CA ALA A 206 24.20 12.74 -11.33
C ALA A 206 24.19 12.19 -9.91
N LEU A 207 23.38 11.15 -9.69
CA LEU A 207 23.27 10.44 -8.42
C LEU A 207 23.42 8.94 -8.66
N ALA A 208 24.18 8.26 -7.82
CA ALA A 208 24.23 6.79 -7.81
C ALA A 208 24.42 6.25 -6.40
N PHE A 209 23.59 5.27 -6.03
CA PHE A 209 23.81 4.49 -4.83
C PHE A 209 24.82 3.38 -5.11
N THR A 210 25.73 3.18 -4.15
CA THR A 210 26.55 1.96 -4.13
C THR A 210 25.67 0.71 -4.00
N PRO A 211 26.10 -0.47 -4.49
CA PRO A 211 25.30 -1.69 -4.41
C PRO A 211 24.88 -2.09 -2.98
N ASN A 212 25.65 -1.70 -1.96
CA ASN A 212 25.30 -1.92 -0.55
C ASN A 212 24.28 -0.88 0.00
N GLY A 213 23.94 0.16 -0.76
CA GLY A 213 22.99 1.21 -0.40
C GLY A 213 23.45 2.17 0.70
N ARG A 214 24.68 2.05 1.21
CA ARG A 214 25.20 2.87 2.32
C ARG A 214 25.73 4.22 1.84
N TYR A 215 26.42 4.22 0.70
CA TYR A 215 27.03 5.43 0.15
C TYR A 215 26.27 5.91 -1.07
N LEU A 216 26.09 7.22 -1.16
CA LEU A 216 25.52 7.92 -2.31
C LEU A 216 26.59 8.82 -2.90
N ILE A 217 26.95 8.58 -4.15
CA ILE A 217 27.80 9.50 -4.91
C ILE A 217 26.94 10.54 -5.61
N VAL A 218 27.37 11.80 -5.50
CA VAL A 218 26.74 12.96 -6.10
C VAL A 218 27.77 13.64 -6.98
N GLY A 219 27.47 13.72 -8.27
CA GLY A 219 28.27 14.45 -9.26
C GLY A 219 27.56 15.70 -9.71
N GLY A 220 28.29 16.81 -9.79
CA GLY A 220 27.71 18.06 -10.25
C GLY A 220 28.73 19.18 -10.27
N GLY A 221 28.25 20.41 -10.23
CA GLY A 221 29.08 21.59 -10.20
C GLY A 221 28.45 22.79 -10.89
N ILE A 222 29.29 23.75 -11.26
CA ILE A 222 28.89 24.97 -11.95
C ILE A 222 29.29 24.82 -13.43
N PRO A 223 28.32 24.81 -14.36
CA PRO A 223 28.61 24.71 -15.79
C PRO A 223 29.65 25.73 -16.25
N GLY A 224 30.67 25.26 -16.97
CA GLY A 224 31.79 26.04 -17.48
C GLY A 224 32.79 26.56 -16.44
N LYS A 225 32.67 26.19 -15.16
CA LYS A 225 33.53 26.69 -14.09
C LYS A 225 34.17 25.59 -13.25
N SER A 226 33.39 24.64 -12.76
CA SER A 226 33.87 23.59 -11.86
C SER A 226 32.96 22.38 -11.89
N GLY A 227 33.55 21.20 -11.83
CA GLY A 227 32.85 19.95 -11.54
C GLY A 227 33.52 19.24 -10.39
N VAL A 228 32.73 18.52 -9.59
CA VAL A 228 33.20 17.71 -8.47
C VAL A 228 32.23 16.55 -8.20
N THR A 229 32.78 15.45 -7.69
CA THR A 229 32.01 14.36 -7.11
C THR A 229 32.21 14.32 -5.61
N VAL A 230 31.13 14.15 -4.86
CA VAL A 230 31.12 14.01 -3.40
C VAL A 230 30.39 12.72 -3.06
N THR A 231 30.99 11.88 -2.22
CA THR A 231 30.34 10.68 -1.69
C THR A 231 29.89 10.93 -0.26
N PHE A 232 28.60 10.72 0.00
CA PHE A 232 27.98 10.85 1.32
C PHE A 232 27.73 9.48 1.94
N ASP A 233 27.91 9.34 3.26
CA ASP A 233 27.31 8.26 4.03
C ASP A 233 25.87 8.64 4.35
N ILE A 234 24.92 7.79 3.98
CA ILE A 234 23.49 8.07 4.13
C ILE A 234 23.03 8.05 5.59
N SER A 235 23.74 7.33 6.45
CA SER A 235 23.32 7.10 7.83
C SER A 235 23.35 8.39 8.65
N ASP A 236 24.39 9.19 8.45
CA ASP A 236 24.65 10.44 9.16
C ASP A 236 24.72 11.69 8.25
N GLY A 237 24.72 11.49 6.92
CA GLY A 237 24.84 12.57 5.93
C GLY A 237 26.25 13.17 5.82
N SER A 238 27.26 12.50 6.40
CA SER A 238 28.63 12.97 6.40
C SER A 238 29.28 12.81 5.01
N ARG A 239 30.21 13.72 4.69
CA ARG A 239 30.97 13.70 3.44
C ARG A 239 32.20 12.83 3.64
N VAL A 240 32.23 11.66 2.99
CA VAL A 240 33.31 10.68 3.18
C VAL A 240 34.44 10.89 2.18
N MET A 241 34.10 11.16 0.91
CA MET A 241 35.08 11.24 -0.18
C MET A 241 34.75 12.40 -1.10
N THR A 242 35.78 13.09 -1.60
CA THR A 242 35.65 14.13 -2.63
C THR A 242 36.68 13.89 -3.72
N ALA A 243 36.21 13.76 -4.96
CA ALA A 243 37.05 13.49 -6.12
C ALA A 243 36.57 14.33 -7.33
N GLY A 244 37.37 14.39 -8.39
CA GLY A 244 36.88 14.93 -9.67
C GLY A 244 37.02 16.43 -9.87
N LYS A 245 38.21 17.01 -9.78
CA LYS A 245 38.43 18.45 -10.09
C LYS A 245 38.36 18.72 -11.60
N GLU A 246 37.15 18.89 -12.12
CA GLU A 246 36.90 19.29 -13.50
C GLU A 246 36.75 20.81 -13.65
N PHE A 247 37.00 21.32 -14.85
CA PHE A 247 36.78 22.74 -15.21
C PHE A 247 35.35 23.02 -15.69
N ASP A 248 34.50 22.00 -15.73
CA ASP A 248 33.11 22.05 -16.15
C ASP A 248 32.30 21.09 -15.29
N SER A 249 30.97 21.25 -15.25
CA SER A 249 30.10 20.38 -14.45
C SER A 249 30.18 18.93 -14.90
N ILE A 250 30.11 18.01 -13.93
CA ILE A 250 30.08 16.58 -14.18
C ILE A 250 28.66 16.19 -14.59
N LEU A 251 28.53 15.54 -15.74
CA LEU A 251 27.21 15.16 -16.28
C LEU A 251 26.78 13.76 -15.85
N ALA A 252 27.74 12.88 -15.61
CA ALA A 252 27.51 11.53 -15.14
C ALA A 252 28.69 11.10 -14.27
N CYS A 253 28.42 10.39 -13.19
CA CYS A 253 29.44 9.78 -12.37
C CYS A 253 28.91 8.51 -11.73
N ASP A 254 29.83 7.62 -11.42
CA ASP A 254 29.53 6.46 -10.60
C ASP A 254 30.75 6.04 -9.76
N LEU A 255 30.49 5.34 -8.66
CA LEU A 255 31.47 4.88 -7.69
C LEU A 255 31.61 3.36 -7.83
N ARG A 256 32.85 2.89 -8.04
CA ARG A 256 33.11 1.46 -8.10
C ARG A 256 32.69 0.79 -6.78
N PRO A 257 32.08 -0.42 -6.80
CA PRO A 257 31.55 -1.06 -5.59
C PRO A 257 32.57 -1.26 -4.46
N ASP A 258 33.86 -1.38 -4.77
CA ASP A 258 34.95 -1.50 -3.80
C ASP A 258 35.40 -0.16 -3.19
N LEU A 259 34.72 0.93 -3.56
CA LEU A 259 34.96 2.31 -3.13
C LEU A 259 36.34 2.85 -3.50
N ALA A 260 37.11 2.18 -4.37
CA ALA A 260 38.49 2.57 -4.69
C ALA A 260 38.57 3.68 -5.75
N THR A 261 37.63 3.68 -6.69
CA THR A 261 37.68 4.58 -7.83
C THR A 261 36.32 5.15 -8.22
N VAL A 262 36.31 6.40 -8.64
CA VAL A 262 35.15 7.09 -9.22
C VAL A 262 35.40 7.34 -10.69
N ALA A 263 34.41 7.04 -11.54
CA ALA A 263 34.42 7.42 -12.95
C ALA A 263 33.56 8.67 -13.16
N THR A 264 34.06 9.60 -13.96
CA THR A 264 33.37 10.86 -14.27
C THR A 264 33.29 11.09 -15.77
N GLY A 265 32.10 11.43 -16.24
CA GLY A 265 31.81 11.92 -17.58
C GLY A 265 31.55 13.43 -17.56
N SER A 266 32.19 14.16 -18.47
CA SER A 266 32.06 15.62 -18.56
C SER A 266 31.95 16.12 -20.00
N PRO A 267 31.59 17.40 -20.21
CA PRO A 267 31.60 18.04 -21.52
C PRO A 267 32.97 18.04 -22.22
N SER A 268 34.04 17.71 -21.49
CA SER A 268 35.39 17.54 -22.02
C SER A 268 35.56 16.35 -22.97
N ARG A 269 34.52 15.52 -23.13
CA ARG A 269 34.47 14.33 -24.02
C ARG A 269 35.46 13.24 -23.62
N LYS A 270 35.93 13.29 -22.37
CA LYS A 270 36.85 12.33 -21.78
C LYS A 270 36.17 11.68 -20.59
N ILE A 271 36.47 10.40 -20.41
CA ILE A 271 36.21 9.71 -19.17
C ILE A 271 37.44 9.92 -18.30
N LYS A 272 37.23 10.26 -17.03
CA LYS A 272 38.32 10.33 -16.07
C LYS A 272 38.00 9.42 -14.89
N ILE A 273 39.01 8.69 -14.46
CA ILE A 273 38.95 7.79 -13.31
C ILE A 273 39.78 8.43 -12.21
N TRP A 274 39.20 8.51 -11.02
CA TRP A 274 39.77 9.16 -9.86
C TRP A 274 39.94 8.16 -8.74
N ASN A 275 41.05 8.23 -8.02
CA ASN A 275 41.25 7.49 -6.79
C ASN A 275 40.50 8.20 -5.66
N THR A 276 39.71 7.46 -4.90
CA THR A 276 38.93 8.00 -3.79
C THR A 276 39.75 8.34 -2.56
N ALA A 277 40.88 7.66 -2.35
CA ALA A 277 41.70 7.81 -1.14
C ALA A 277 42.48 9.13 -1.08
N ASP A 278 42.94 9.62 -2.24
CA ASP A 278 43.73 10.86 -2.34
C ASP A 278 43.15 11.89 -3.32
N GLY A 279 42.05 11.56 -4.00
CA GLY A 279 41.41 12.42 -5.00
C GLY A 279 42.24 12.62 -6.27
N SER A 280 43.28 11.82 -6.49
CA SER A 280 44.16 11.94 -7.67
C SER A 280 43.52 11.33 -8.92
N SER A 281 43.90 11.83 -10.10
CA SER A 281 43.45 11.25 -11.37
C SER A 281 44.31 10.02 -11.70
N VAL A 282 43.64 8.87 -11.84
CA VAL A 282 44.27 7.58 -12.16
C VAL A 282 44.41 7.40 -13.68
N ALA A 283 43.33 7.70 -14.42
CA ALA A 283 43.30 7.54 -15.86
C ALA A 283 42.43 8.60 -16.54
N SER A 284 42.76 8.93 -17.79
CA SER A 284 41.95 9.77 -18.67
C SER A 284 41.83 9.15 -20.05
N ILE A 285 40.62 8.74 -20.41
CA ILE A 285 40.32 8.01 -21.64
C ILE A 285 39.68 8.97 -22.64
N LYS A 286 40.32 9.15 -23.80
CA LYS A 286 39.86 10.02 -24.90
C LYS A 286 39.37 9.16 -26.07
N LYS A 287 38.12 8.72 -26.01
CA LYS A 287 37.48 7.91 -27.07
C LYS A 287 36.17 8.50 -27.58
N HIS A 288 35.36 9.05 -26.66
CA HIS A 288 34.08 9.67 -26.98
C HIS A 288 34.24 10.86 -27.94
N THR A 289 33.24 11.03 -28.80
CA THR A 289 33.27 12.09 -29.84
C THR A 289 32.53 13.35 -29.41
N ASP A 290 31.70 13.25 -28.38
CA ASP A 290 30.94 14.33 -27.77
C ASP A 290 30.88 14.17 -26.24
N TRP A 291 30.06 14.99 -25.57
CA TRP A 291 29.87 14.98 -24.12
C TRP A 291 29.53 13.58 -23.61
N VAL A 292 30.22 13.15 -22.56
CA VAL A 292 29.94 11.89 -21.89
C VAL A 292 28.78 12.13 -20.91
N THR A 293 27.63 11.54 -21.21
CA THR A 293 26.34 11.82 -20.55
C THR A 293 25.84 10.63 -19.73
N ALA A 294 26.47 9.46 -19.84
CA ALA A 294 26.15 8.29 -19.03
C ALA A 294 27.44 7.57 -18.62
N VAL A 295 27.51 7.15 -17.36
CA VAL A 295 28.61 6.42 -16.73
C VAL A 295 28.01 5.51 -15.67
N ASP A 296 28.35 4.23 -15.70
CA ASP A 296 27.85 3.24 -14.73
C ASP A 296 28.85 2.08 -14.58
N PHE A 297 29.22 1.73 -13.35
CA PHE A 297 29.98 0.53 -13.05
C PHE A 297 29.06 -0.67 -12.96
N SER A 298 29.53 -1.83 -13.38
CA SER A 298 28.81 -3.06 -13.11
C SER A 298 28.76 -3.33 -11.59
N PRO A 299 27.67 -3.91 -11.06
CA PRO A 299 27.56 -4.22 -9.63
C PRO A 299 28.66 -5.11 -9.07
N ASP A 300 29.30 -5.94 -9.91
CA ASP A 300 30.50 -6.73 -9.55
C ASP A 300 31.82 -5.94 -9.55
N GLY A 301 31.81 -4.70 -10.05
CA GLY A 301 32.95 -3.80 -10.15
C GLY A 301 33.95 -4.11 -11.26
N VAL A 302 33.65 -5.07 -12.15
CA VAL A 302 34.56 -5.53 -13.20
C VAL A 302 34.52 -4.64 -14.43
N LEU A 303 33.35 -4.15 -14.81
CA LEU A 303 33.11 -3.39 -16.03
C LEU A 303 32.68 -1.95 -15.72
N LEU A 304 32.97 -1.06 -16.65
CA LEU A 304 32.51 0.33 -16.66
C LEU A 304 31.85 0.60 -18.01
N ALA A 305 30.58 1.00 -18.03
CA ALA A 305 29.88 1.42 -19.23
C ALA A 305 29.85 2.95 -19.33
N THR A 306 30.06 3.48 -20.53
CA THR A 306 30.04 4.92 -20.79
C THR A 306 29.31 5.24 -22.10
N GLY A 307 28.51 6.30 -22.09
CA GLY A 307 27.72 6.76 -23.24
C GLY A 307 27.95 8.24 -23.55
N ASP A 308 27.96 8.62 -24.84
CA ASP A 308 28.01 10.02 -25.26
C ASP A 308 26.75 10.54 -25.96
N ARG A 309 26.73 11.87 -26.12
CA ARG A 309 25.68 12.62 -26.81
C ARG A 309 25.54 12.28 -28.30
N ASN A 310 26.52 11.62 -28.92
CA ASN A 310 26.45 11.18 -30.31
C ASN A 310 25.99 9.72 -30.47
N GLY A 311 25.56 9.06 -29.39
CA GLY A 311 25.06 7.69 -29.44
C GLY A 311 26.15 6.61 -29.32
N GLY A 312 27.40 7.01 -29.07
CA GLY A 312 28.48 6.07 -28.84
C GLY A 312 28.42 5.48 -27.43
N VAL A 313 28.42 4.15 -27.35
CA VAL A 313 28.52 3.40 -26.09
C VAL A 313 29.78 2.55 -26.10
N TRP A 314 30.54 2.62 -25.00
CA TRP A 314 31.74 1.82 -24.77
C TRP A 314 31.67 1.14 -23.41
N VAL A 315 32.22 -0.07 -23.35
CA VAL A 315 32.41 -0.82 -22.11
C VAL A 315 33.90 -1.02 -21.91
N TRP A 316 34.36 -0.79 -20.69
CA TRP A 316 35.76 -0.82 -20.29
C TRP A 316 35.95 -1.83 -19.17
N GLU A 317 37.13 -2.43 -19.09
CA GLU A 317 37.56 -3.13 -17.87
C GLU A 317 37.87 -2.08 -16.80
N ALA A 318 37.15 -2.12 -15.67
CA ALA A 318 37.20 -1.10 -14.63
C ALA A 318 38.57 -0.96 -13.96
N ALA A 319 39.33 -2.05 -13.86
CA ALA A 319 40.65 -2.07 -13.21
C ALA A 319 41.76 -1.49 -14.10
N SER A 320 41.76 -1.83 -15.39
CA SER A 320 42.84 -1.49 -16.32
C SER A 320 42.53 -0.28 -17.21
N GLY A 321 41.25 0.07 -17.37
CA GLY A 321 40.78 1.06 -18.33
C GLY A 321 40.87 0.60 -19.79
N ASN A 322 41.11 -0.69 -20.05
CA ASN A 322 41.14 -1.23 -21.41
C ASN A 322 39.72 -1.30 -21.99
N GLU A 323 39.61 -1.12 -23.30
CA GLU A 323 38.34 -1.28 -24.02
C GLU A 323 37.93 -2.76 -24.01
N PHE A 324 36.72 -3.03 -23.53
CA PHE A 324 36.12 -4.37 -23.48
C PHE A 324 35.14 -4.59 -24.64
N HIS A 325 34.16 -3.69 -24.81
CA HIS A 325 33.22 -3.71 -25.95
C HIS A 325 32.98 -2.32 -26.53
N THR A 326 32.67 -2.25 -27.83
CA THR A 326 32.15 -1.07 -28.51
C THR A 326 30.73 -1.36 -29.00
N LEU A 327 29.72 -0.69 -28.43
CA LEU A 327 28.29 -0.97 -28.65
C LEU A 327 27.63 0.14 -29.50
N ARG A 328 28.06 0.26 -30.76
CA ARG A 328 27.61 1.35 -31.67
C ARG A 328 26.33 1.01 -32.40
N ALA A 329 25.18 1.23 -31.76
CA ALA A 329 23.90 1.05 -32.43
C ALA A 329 22.91 2.23 -32.29
N HIS A 330 23.10 3.09 -31.30
CA HIS A 330 22.27 4.29 -31.14
C HIS A 330 22.65 5.39 -32.13
N GLN A 331 21.66 6.19 -32.52
CA GLN A 331 21.81 7.27 -33.51
C GLN A 331 21.70 8.68 -32.92
N ALA A 332 21.45 8.78 -31.61
CA ALA A 332 21.33 10.04 -30.89
C ALA A 332 21.82 9.89 -29.44
N SER A 333 21.75 10.98 -28.67
CA SER A 333 22.29 11.07 -27.31
C SER A 333 21.93 9.87 -26.45
N ILE A 334 22.94 9.26 -25.84
CA ILE A 334 22.72 8.32 -24.74
C ILE A 334 22.35 9.14 -23.52
N ARG A 335 21.21 8.81 -22.90
CA ARG A 335 20.74 9.45 -21.68
C ARG A 335 21.09 8.64 -20.44
N THR A 336 20.99 7.32 -20.55
CA THR A 336 21.24 6.40 -19.44
C THR A 336 21.97 5.17 -19.95
N ALA A 337 22.95 4.72 -19.18
CA ALA A 337 23.56 3.39 -19.27
C ALA A 337 23.40 2.77 -17.89
N ALA A 338 22.80 1.59 -17.79
CA ALA A 338 22.48 0.97 -16.51
C ALA A 338 22.66 -0.55 -16.56
N PHE A 339 23.59 -1.06 -15.77
CA PHE A 339 23.76 -2.49 -15.56
C PHE A 339 22.59 -3.04 -14.74
N ARG A 340 22.15 -4.24 -15.10
CA ARG A 340 21.25 -5.03 -14.27
C ARG A 340 22.03 -5.52 -13.04
N ALA A 341 21.31 -5.79 -11.94
CA ALA A 341 21.88 -6.23 -10.67
C ALA A 341 22.80 -7.47 -10.77
N ASP A 342 22.69 -8.28 -11.82
CA ASP A 342 23.53 -9.45 -12.07
C ASP A 342 24.80 -9.17 -12.91
N SER A 343 25.05 -7.91 -13.28
CA SER A 343 26.20 -7.44 -14.10
C SER A 343 26.27 -7.98 -15.54
N ASN A 344 25.41 -8.93 -15.92
CA ASN A 344 25.48 -9.59 -17.23
C ASN A 344 24.77 -8.83 -18.36
N VAL A 345 23.83 -7.95 -18.01
CA VAL A 345 23.02 -7.20 -18.97
C VAL A 345 23.20 -5.71 -18.76
N LEU A 346 23.56 -5.00 -19.83
CA LEU A 346 23.60 -3.53 -19.86
C LEU A 346 22.39 -3.01 -20.63
N ALA A 347 21.63 -2.08 -20.05
CA ALA A 347 20.60 -1.32 -20.75
C ALA A 347 21.16 0.04 -21.18
N THR A 348 20.87 0.47 -22.40
CA THR A 348 21.20 1.81 -22.89
C THR A 348 19.96 2.48 -23.45
N ALA A 349 19.63 3.65 -22.91
CA ALA A 349 18.47 4.46 -23.30
C ALA A 349 18.91 5.71 -24.06
N SER A 350 18.25 6.00 -25.18
CA SER A 350 18.68 7.06 -26.10
C SER A 350 17.55 7.99 -26.54
N GLU A 351 17.92 9.23 -26.87
CA GLU A 351 17.06 10.18 -27.56
C GLU A 351 16.65 9.73 -28.98
N ASP A 352 17.19 8.62 -29.50
CA ASP A 352 16.70 8.00 -30.74
C ASP A 352 15.35 7.29 -30.57
N GLY A 353 14.82 7.27 -29.34
CA GLY A 353 13.52 6.71 -28.97
C GLY A 353 13.59 5.25 -28.56
N THR A 354 14.80 4.67 -28.54
CA THR A 354 15.00 3.24 -28.30
C THR A 354 15.73 2.97 -27.00
N VAL A 355 15.38 1.84 -26.38
CA VAL A 355 16.18 1.21 -25.32
C VAL A 355 16.74 -0.09 -25.88
N ARG A 356 18.05 -0.28 -25.73
CA ARG A 356 18.76 -1.48 -26.18
C ARG A 356 19.36 -2.22 -24.99
N PHE A 357 19.33 -3.54 -25.07
CA PHE A 357 19.84 -4.43 -24.03
C PHE A 357 20.96 -5.29 -24.60
N TRP A 358 22.07 -5.37 -23.87
CA TRP A 358 23.31 -5.96 -24.33
C TRP A 358 23.76 -7.06 -23.38
N GLU A 359 24.17 -8.21 -23.92
CA GLU A 359 24.78 -9.29 -23.16
C GLU A 359 26.29 -9.06 -23.06
N MET A 360 26.86 -9.07 -21.85
CA MET A 360 28.26 -8.67 -21.64
C MET A 360 29.27 -9.75 -22.00
N ASN A 361 28.92 -11.04 -22.01
CA ASN A 361 29.88 -12.08 -22.38
C ASN A 361 30.32 -11.95 -23.84
N ASN A 362 29.37 -11.72 -24.76
CA ASN A 362 29.65 -11.62 -26.19
C ASN A 362 29.53 -10.20 -26.76
N GLY A 363 29.03 -9.24 -25.99
CA GLY A 363 28.78 -7.87 -26.45
C GLY A 363 27.62 -7.76 -27.45
N SER A 364 26.76 -8.78 -27.53
CA SER A 364 25.66 -8.83 -28.50
C SER A 364 24.40 -8.14 -28.00
N GLU A 365 23.66 -7.51 -28.91
CA GLU A 365 22.33 -6.97 -28.63
C GLU A 365 21.33 -8.12 -28.41
N ILE A 366 20.75 -8.20 -27.22
CA ILE A 366 19.71 -9.16 -26.84
C ILE A 366 18.34 -8.69 -27.35
N LYS A 367 18.06 -7.40 -27.18
CA LYS A 367 16.74 -6.82 -27.44
C LYS A 367 16.84 -5.33 -27.74
N LYS A 368 15.97 -4.88 -28.65
CA LYS A 368 15.64 -3.47 -28.90
C LYS A 368 14.16 -3.23 -28.59
N ILE A 369 13.87 -2.15 -27.88
CA ILE A 369 12.52 -1.67 -27.61
C ILE A 369 12.39 -0.25 -28.15
N ASP A 370 11.37 -0.02 -28.98
CA ASP A 370 10.98 1.32 -29.42
C ASP A 370 10.08 1.93 -28.33
N ALA A 371 10.71 2.45 -27.28
CA ALA A 371 10.05 2.78 -26.03
C ALA A 371 9.29 4.10 -26.09
N HIS A 372 9.84 5.16 -26.69
CA HIS A 372 9.21 6.49 -26.72
C HIS A 372 9.45 7.21 -28.07
N PRO A 373 8.40 7.50 -28.87
CA PRO A 373 8.55 8.30 -30.09
C PRO A 373 8.96 9.73 -29.74
N GLY A 374 10.16 10.14 -30.17
CA GLY A 374 10.73 11.46 -29.86
C GLY A 374 11.87 11.45 -28.84
N GLY A 375 12.20 10.29 -28.25
CA GLY A 375 13.39 10.11 -27.43
C GLY A 375 13.10 9.64 -26.01
N VAL A 376 13.90 8.70 -25.52
CA VAL A 376 13.90 8.25 -24.12
C VAL A 376 14.77 9.21 -23.32
N LEU A 377 14.24 9.76 -22.24
CA LEU A 377 14.92 10.75 -21.39
C LEU A 377 15.63 10.12 -20.21
N ASP A 378 15.08 9.04 -19.66
CA ASP A 378 15.65 8.29 -18.56
C ASP A 378 15.13 6.84 -18.51
N PHE A 379 15.86 5.99 -17.78
CA PHE A 379 15.62 4.56 -17.65
C PHE A 379 16.02 4.09 -16.23
N SER A 380 15.22 3.21 -15.62
CA SER A 380 15.52 2.65 -14.29
C SER A 380 15.18 1.17 -14.21
N TRP A 381 16.07 0.39 -13.58
CA TRP A 381 15.88 -1.03 -13.25
C TRP A 381 15.31 -1.19 -11.84
N ALA A 382 14.46 -2.20 -11.67
CA ALA A 382 14.22 -2.83 -10.37
C ALA A 382 15.06 -4.11 -10.24
N ARG A 383 15.22 -4.61 -9.00
CA ARG A 383 16.05 -5.80 -8.72
C ARG A 383 15.49 -7.08 -9.33
N ASP A 384 14.17 -7.19 -9.46
CA ASP A 384 13.49 -8.33 -10.09
C ASP A 384 13.68 -8.38 -11.62
N GLY A 385 14.32 -7.36 -12.20
CA GLY A 385 14.51 -7.19 -13.63
C GLY A 385 13.33 -6.53 -14.34
N SER A 386 12.30 -6.07 -13.63
CA SER A 386 11.34 -5.12 -14.21
C SER A 386 12.04 -3.77 -14.39
N PHE A 387 11.51 -2.94 -15.29
CA PHE A 387 12.13 -1.65 -15.58
C PHE A 387 11.11 -0.61 -16.01
N ALA A 388 11.49 0.66 -15.91
CA ALA A 388 10.65 1.79 -16.26
C ALA A 388 11.40 2.77 -17.17
N THR A 389 10.66 3.42 -18.06
CA THR A 389 11.18 4.41 -19.00
C THR A 389 10.32 5.66 -19.00
N CYS A 390 10.92 6.82 -19.23
CA CYS A 390 10.19 8.05 -19.53
C CYS A 390 10.76 8.73 -20.77
N GLY A 391 9.95 9.54 -21.46
CA GLY A 391 10.36 10.12 -22.74
C GLY A 391 9.67 11.41 -23.13
N ARG A 392 10.13 11.96 -24.25
CA ARG A 392 9.66 13.25 -24.82
C ARG A 392 8.21 13.24 -25.30
N ASP A 393 7.60 12.06 -25.40
CA ASP A 393 6.17 11.92 -25.69
C ASP A 393 5.26 12.25 -24.50
N GLY A 394 5.84 12.66 -23.36
CA GLY A 394 5.10 13.05 -22.16
C GLY A 394 4.60 11.87 -21.34
N LYS A 395 5.13 10.66 -21.57
CA LYS A 395 4.64 9.42 -20.96
C LYS A 395 5.73 8.73 -20.17
N ALA A 396 5.31 7.94 -19.19
CA ALA A 396 6.15 6.92 -18.55
C ALA A 396 5.59 5.53 -18.85
N ARG A 397 6.46 4.56 -19.10
CA ARG A 397 6.09 3.18 -19.40
C ARG A 397 6.76 2.23 -18.42
N LEU A 398 5.98 1.28 -17.92
CA LEU A 398 6.43 0.22 -17.03
C LEU A 398 6.51 -1.08 -17.83
N TRP A 399 7.57 -1.84 -17.60
CA TRP A 399 7.89 -3.02 -18.37
C TRP A 399 8.19 -4.21 -17.47
N LYS A 400 7.77 -5.37 -17.92
CA LYS A 400 8.10 -6.64 -17.27
C LYS A 400 9.55 -7.07 -17.60
N PRO A 401 10.13 -7.99 -16.81
CA PRO A 401 11.45 -8.55 -17.11
C PRO A 401 11.58 -9.25 -18.46
N ASP A 402 10.45 -9.66 -19.06
CA ASP A 402 10.37 -10.30 -20.38
C ASP A 402 10.28 -9.29 -21.55
N PHE A 403 10.47 -7.98 -21.26
CA PHE A 403 10.38 -6.87 -22.20
C PHE A 403 8.97 -6.55 -22.73
N ASN A 404 7.93 -7.18 -22.18
CA ASN A 404 6.56 -6.83 -22.51
C ASN A 404 6.10 -5.58 -21.73
N PRO A 405 5.33 -4.68 -22.36
CA PRO A 405 4.76 -3.53 -21.67
C PRO A 405 3.79 -4.01 -20.58
N LEU A 406 3.90 -3.42 -19.39
CA LEU A 406 3.02 -3.68 -18.25
C LEU A 406 1.90 -2.63 -18.20
N HIS A 407 2.28 -1.37 -18.01
CA HIS A 407 1.36 -0.22 -17.93
C HIS A 407 1.98 1.02 -18.57
N GLU A 408 1.13 1.93 -19.02
CA GLU A 408 1.51 3.25 -19.53
C GLU A 408 0.85 4.32 -18.66
N ILE A 409 1.64 5.26 -18.16
CA ILE A 409 1.19 6.40 -17.36
C ILE A 409 1.19 7.64 -18.26
N THR A 410 0.00 8.19 -18.50
CA THR A 410 -0.22 9.36 -19.36
C THR A 410 -0.66 10.61 -18.61
N GLU A 411 -1.16 10.46 -17.38
CA GLU A 411 -1.68 11.57 -16.56
C GLU A 411 -0.54 12.22 -15.76
N LEU A 412 0.40 12.85 -16.47
CA LEU A 412 1.51 13.58 -15.88
C LEU A 412 1.28 15.10 -15.98
N PRO A 413 1.63 15.88 -14.94
CA PRO A 413 1.38 17.32 -14.92
C PRO A 413 2.23 18.09 -15.93
N GLU A 414 3.41 17.58 -16.29
CA GLU A 414 4.33 18.18 -17.25
C GLU A 414 5.25 17.07 -17.83
N LEU A 415 6.17 17.41 -18.73
CA LEU A 415 7.12 16.47 -19.33
C LEU A 415 7.93 15.72 -18.25
N PRO A 416 7.96 14.38 -18.26
CA PRO A 416 8.81 13.62 -17.35
C PRO A 416 10.28 13.73 -17.77
N VAL A 417 11.16 13.95 -16.81
CA VAL A 417 12.60 14.18 -17.04
C VAL A 417 13.45 13.05 -16.50
N SER A 418 13.07 12.49 -15.36
CA SER A 418 13.80 11.40 -14.70
C SER A 418 12.83 10.41 -14.07
N ILE A 419 13.25 9.15 -13.96
CA ILE A 419 12.42 8.05 -13.46
C ILE A 419 13.24 7.13 -12.56
N ALA A 420 12.66 6.67 -11.46
CA ALA A 420 13.26 5.65 -10.61
C ALA A 420 12.23 4.62 -10.13
N LEU A 421 12.62 3.35 -10.10
CA LEU A 421 11.85 2.28 -9.46
C LEU A 421 12.38 2.03 -8.06
N ASP A 422 11.48 1.73 -7.12
CA ASP A 422 11.88 1.23 -5.81
C ASP A 422 12.69 -0.07 -5.93
N GLY A 423 13.56 -0.37 -4.96
CA GLY A 423 14.45 -1.53 -4.97
C GLY A 423 13.71 -2.86 -5.12
N GLU A 424 12.47 -2.94 -4.61
CA GLU A 424 11.57 -4.10 -4.73
C GLU A 424 10.64 -4.03 -5.96
N GLY A 425 10.68 -2.95 -6.76
CA GLY A 425 9.88 -2.81 -7.98
C GLY A 425 8.39 -2.56 -7.76
N GLN A 426 7.96 -2.18 -6.56
CA GLN A 426 6.53 -1.99 -6.25
C GLN A 426 6.01 -0.59 -6.59
N ARG A 427 6.87 0.43 -6.50
CA ARG A 427 6.53 1.83 -6.72
C ARG A 427 7.45 2.43 -7.78
N VAL A 428 6.91 3.35 -8.56
CA VAL A 428 7.65 4.15 -9.54
C VAL A 428 7.55 5.63 -9.20
N PHE A 429 8.68 6.31 -9.29
CA PHE A 429 8.83 7.75 -9.07
C PHE A 429 9.13 8.41 -10.41
N ILE A 430 8.35 9.41 -10.77
CA ILE A 430 8.45 10.10 -12.07
C ILE A 430 8.60 11.60 -11.79
N ALA A 431 9.80 12.16 -12.01
CA ALA A 431 9.99 13.61 -11.93
C ALA A 431 9.52 14.27 -13.21
N CYS A 432 8.76 15.34 -13.03
CA CYS A 432 8.36 16.24 -14.09
C CYS A 432 9.29 17.47 -14.12
N TYR A 433 9.35 18.14 -15.27
CA TYR A 433 10.21 19.31 -15.49
C TYR A 433 9.92 20.48 -14.52
N ASN A 434 8.70 20.57 -13.99
CA ASN A 434 8.29 21.56 -13.01
C ASN A 434 8.73 21.23 -11.55
N GLY A 435 9.54 20.20 -11.33
CA GLY A 435 10.03 19.80 -10.01
C GLY A 435 9.07 18.93 -9.19
N VAL A 436 7.92 18.57 -9.77
CA VAL A 436 6.94 17.67 -9.14
C VAL A 436 7.31 16.22 -9.43
N ILE A 437 7.31 15.38 -8.40
CA ILE A 437 7.54 13.94 -8.52
C ILE A 437 6.23 13.20 -8.25
N ARG A 438 5.75 12.47 -9.24
CA ARG A 438 4.55 11.62 -9.13
C ARG A 438 4.94 10.23 -8.70
N VAL A 439 4.19 9.68 -7.74
CA VAL A 439 4.38 8.32 -7.23
C VAL A 439 3.21 7.46 -7.68
N HIS A 440 3.52 6.38 -8.39
CA HIS A 440 2.52 5.41 -8.84
C HIS A 440 2.88 4.00 -8.39
N GLN A 441 1.86 3.18 -8.17
CA GLN A 441 2.02 1.75 -7.94
C GLN A 441 2.33 1.04 -9.27
N VAL A 442 3.30 0.13 -9.27
CA VAL A 442 3.73 -0.56 -10.51
C VAL A 442 2.73 -1.61 -10.99
N SER A 443 1.96 -2.22 -10.08
CA SER A 443 1.04 -3.33 -10.41
C SER A 443 -0.18 -2.89 -11.21
N ASP A 444 -0.69 -1.67 -11.00
CA ASP A 444 -1.93 -1.16 -11.60
C ASP A 444 -1.85 0.31 -12.06
N ALA A 445 -0.67 0.94 -11.96
CA ALA A 445 -0.43 2.35 -12.29
C ALA A 445 -1.26 3.36 -11.47
N THR A 446 -1.83 2.95 -10.33
CA THR A 446 -2.60 3.85 -9.45
C THR A 446 -1.71 4.95 -8.88
N PHE A 447 -2.27 6.16 -8.80
CA PHE A 447 -1.59 7.31 -8.21
C PHE A 447 -1.62 7.20 -6.68
N LEU A 448 -0.43 7.17 -6.05
CA LEU A 448 -0.29 7.05 -4.59
C LEU A 448 -0.07 8.39 -3.91
N GLY A 449 0.60 9.34 -4.57
CA GLY A 449 0.93 10.63 -3.97
C GLY A 449 1.94 11.43 -4.78
N GLN A 450 2.30 12.59 -4.24
CA GLN A 450 3.21 13.55 -4.86
C GLN A 450 4.31 13.96 -3.88
N ILE A 451 5.54 14.10 -4.39
CA ILE A 451 6.67 14.68 -3.68
C ILE A 451 7.10 15.97 -4.40
N ASP A 452 7.42 17.02 -3.65
CA ASP A 452 7.93 18.27 -4.20
C ASP A 452 9.45 18.37 -4.01
N ALA A 453 10.19 18.58 -5.10
CA ALA A 453 11.66 18.71 -5.08
C ALA A 453 12.18 20.08 -4.59
N ASN A 454 11.29 20.93 -4.06
CA ASN A 454 11.62 22.22 -3.47
C ASN A 454 10.87 22.40 -2.13
N PRO A 455 11.27 21.65 -1.09
CA PRO A 455 10.58 21.66 0.20
C PRO A 455 10.66 23.04 0.87
N PRO A 456 9.58 23.50 1.54
CA PRO A 456 9.62 24.72 2.35
C PRO A 456 10.53 24.56 3.58
N THR A 457 10.99 25.68 4.12
CA THR A 457 11.79 25.74 5.37
C THR A 457 11.02 25.17 6.56
N ILE A 458 11.75 24.69 7.59
CA ILE A 458 11.12 24.17 8.80
C ILE A 458 10.24 25.24 9.45
N GLU A 459 10.66 26.51 9.45
CA GLU A 459 9.86 27.62 9.99
C GLU A 459 8.51 27.76 9.28
N THR A 460 8.49 27.69 7.94
CA THR A 460 7.26 27.82 7.16
C THR A 460 6.35 26.60 7.37
N ARG A 461 6.94 25.38 7.44
CA ARG A 461 6.21 24.15 7.78
C ARG A 461 5.54 24.26 9.15
N LEU A 462 6.30 24.68 10.17
CA LEU A 462 5.78 24.87 11.52
C LEU A 462 4.69 25.94 11.57
N ALA A 463 4.82 27.04 10.82
CA ALA A 463 3.77 28.05 10.71
C ALA A 463 2.48 27.49 10.12
N HIS A 464 2.57 26.69 9.04
CA HIS A 464 1.41 26.01 8.46
C HIS A 464 0.79 24.98 9.42
N ILE A 465 1.61 24.15 10.07
CA ILE A 465 1.13 23.14 11.04
C ILE A 465 0.43 23.83 12.21
N ARG A 466 1.02 24.89 12.77
CA ARG A 466 0.40 25.67 13.87
C ARG A 466 -0.91 26.30 13.43
N SER A 467 -0.96 26.90 12.24
CA SER A 467 -2.19 27.47 11.71
C SER A 467 -3.28 26.40 11.48
N ALA A 468 -2.91 25.22 10.98
CA ALA A 468 -3.82 24.10 10.84
C ALA A 468 -4.34 23.62 12.21
N LEU A 469 -3.47 23.47 13.20
CA LEU A 469 -3.80 23.11 14.58
C LEU A 469 -4.69 24.13 15.29
N GLU A 470 -4.62 25.41 14.96
CA GLU A 470 -5.54 26.42 15.51
C GLU A 470 -6.98 26.20 15.03
N SER A 471 -7.15 25.75 13.78
CA SER A 471 -8.48 25.52 13.18
C SER A 471 -9.07 24.14 13.49
N GLN A 472 -8.23 23.12 13.65
CA GLN A 472 -8.64 21.72 13.72
C GLN A 472 -9.51 21.35 14.95
N PRO A 473 -9.27 21.87 16.17
CA PRO A 473 -10.15 21.63 17.32
C PRO A 473 -11.58 22.13 17.08
N GLY A 474 -11.74 23.22 16.32
CA GLY A 474 -13.04 23.72 15.89
C GLY A 474 -13.77 22.73 14.98
N ILE A 475 -13.05 22.12 14.03
CA ILE A 475 -13.58 21.11 13.12
C ILE A 475 -13.98 19.84 13.88
N VAL A 476 -13.14 19.35 14.81
CA VAL A 476 -13.48 18.20 15.66
C VAL A 476 -14.72 18.48 16.51
N THR A 477 -14.85 19.71 17.04
CA THR A 477 -16.04 20.12 17.81
C THR A 477 -17.29 20.13 16.93
N GLN A 478 -17.20 20.67 15.71
CA GLN A 478 -18.32 20.68 14.76
C GLN A 478 -18.73 19.26 14.33
N ALA A 479 -17.76 18.39 13.99
CA ALA A 479 -18.00 17.00 13.65
C ALA A 479 -18.64 16.23 14.82
N THR A 480 -18.18 16.49 16.05
CA THR A 480 -18.77 15.92 17.27
C THR A 480 -20.24 16.34 17.43
N GLN A 481 -20.54 17.63 17.31
CA GLN A 481 -21.90 18.15 17.39
C GLN A 481 -22.80 17.59 16.27
N ALA A 482 -22.30 17.52 15.04
CA ALA A 482 -23.03 16.94 13.92
C ALA A 482 -23.34 15.45 14.14
N ARG A 483 -22.36 14.65 14.59
CA ARG A 483 -22.56 13.25 14.97
C ARG A 483 -23.62 13.12 16.07
N ASP A 484 -23.57 13.97 17.09
CA ASP A 484 -24.51 13.89 18.22
C ASP A 484 -25.94 14.24 17.79
N GLN A 485 -26.12 15.20 16.89
CA GLN A 485 -27.42 15.51 16.28
C GLN A 485 -27.94 14.34 15.44
N ARG A 486 -27.09 13.73 14.59
CA ARG A 486 -27.45 12.55 13.78
C ARG A 486 -27.82 11.36 14.68
N ARG A 487 -27.10 11.16 15.78
CA ARG A 487 -27.38 10.13 16.79
C ARG A 487 -28.71 10.37 17.50
N ALA A 488 -29.02 11.61 17.85
CA ALA A 488 -30.31 11.97 18.44
C ALA A 488 -31.48 11.67 17.49
N ALA A 489 -31.37 12.05 16.22
CA ALA A 489 -32.37 11.75 15.20
C ALA A 489 -32.59 10.23 14.99
N ARG A 490 -31.49 9.44 14.99
CA ARG A 490 -31.57 7.97 14.93
C ARG A 490 -32.32 7.41 16.13
N ASN A 491 -32.06 7.91 17.33
CA ASN A 491 -32.73 7.45 18.56
C ASN A 491 -34.23 7.80 18.56
N GLU A 492 -34.61 8.96 18.02
CA GLU A 492 -36.00 9.36 17.84
C GLU A 492 -36.72 8.42 16.85
N ALA A 493 -36.10 8.14 15.69
CA ALA A 493 -36.63 7.19 14.71
C ALA A 493 -36.80 5.78 15.29
N GLN A 494 -35.82 5.31 16.07
CA GLN A 494 -35.91 4.02 16.77
C GLN A 494 -37.07 3.98 17.77
N THR A 495 -37.29 5.07 18.49
CA THR A 495 -38.42 5.20 19.44
C THR A 495 -39.75 5.14 18.69
N ALA A 496 -39.85 5.81 17.53
CA ALA A 496 -41.03 5.76 16.68
C ALA A 496 -41.33 4.33 16.18
N VAL A 497 -40.32 3.61 15.68
CA VAL A 497 -40.46 2.19 15.28
C VAL A 497 -40.97 1.33 16.43
N THR A 498 -40.35 1.47 17.61
CA THR A 498 -40.74 0.71 18.81
C THR A 498 -42.19 1.00 19.20
N SER A 499 -42.61 2.27 19.17
CA SER A 499 -43.99 2.66 19.49
C SER A 499 -45.02 2.08 18.51
N LEU A 500 -44.70 2.03 17.21
CA LEU A 500 -45.57 1.47 16.18
C LEU A 500 -45.65 -0.06 16.29
N GLN A 501 -44.55 -0.73 16.62
CA GLN A 501 -44.53 -2.17 16.88
C GLN A 501 -45.40 -2.54 18.08
N THR A 502 -45.35 -1.76 19.17
CA THR A 502 -46.26 -1.95 20.32
C THR A 502 -47.72 -1.82 19.89
N ARG A 503 -48.09 -0.75 19.18
CA ARG A 503 -49.46 -0.55 18.65
C ARG A 503 -49.92 -1.68 17.73
N LYS A 504 -49.03 -2.20 16.89
CA LYS A 504 -49.32 -3.37 16.05
C LYS A 504 -49.60 -4.61 16.90
N SER A 505 -48.80 -4.87 17.94
CA SER A 505 -49.03 -6.02 18.83
C SER A 505 -50.36 -5.95 19.59
N GLU A 506 -50.78 -4.75 20.00
CA GLU A 506 -52.09 -4.50 20.62
C GLU A 506 -53.23 -4.72 19.62
N ALA A 507 -53.09 -4.23 18.39
CA ALA A 507 -54.06 -4.44 17.32
C ALA A 507 -54.18 -5.92 16.93
N GLU A 508 -53.06 -6.66 16.88
CA GLU A 508 -53.06 -8.11 16.64
C GLU A 508 -53.74 -8.89 17.78
N SER A 509 -53.59 -8.46 19.05
CA SER A 509 -54.33 -9.05 20.16
C SER A 509 -55.83 -8.84 19.98
N THR A 510 -56.22 -7.62 19.64
CA THR A 510 -57.62 -7.24 19.40
C THR A 510 -58.24 -8.04 18.24
N GLU A 511 -57.51 -8.22 17.14
CA GLU A 511 -57.94 -9.05 15.99
C GLU A 511 -58.12 -10.52 16.40
N ARG A 512 -57.20 -11.07 17.19
CA ARG A 512 -57.31 -12.46 17.69
C ARG A 512 -58.52 -12.64 18.61
N GLU A 513 -58.74 -11.71 19.55
CA GLU A 513 -59.85 -11.76 20.49
C GLU A 513 -61.21 -11.65 19.77
N THR A 514 -61.35 -10.68 18.87
CA THR A 514 -62.57 -10.49 18.06
C THR A 514 -62.80 -11.65 17.09
N GLY A 515 -61.74 -12.21 16.49
CA GLY A 515 -61.81 -13.39 15.63
C GLY A 515 -62.24 -14.66 16.37
N GLN A 516 -61.72 -14.88 17.59
CA GLN A 516 -62.16 -15.99 18.44
C GLN A 516 -63.63 -15.87 18.83
N HIS A 517 -64.07 -14.66 19.22
CA HIS A 517 -65.46 -14.39 19.54
C HIS A 517 -66.38 -14.63 18.32
N HIS A 518 -66.00 -14.15 17.13
CA HIS A 518 -66.75 -14.40 15.90
C HIS A 518 -66.85 -15.91 15.57
N GLN A 519 -65.76 -16.66 15.73
CA GLN A 519 -65.76 -18.11 15.51
C GLN A 519 -66.69 -18.85 16.48
N GLN A 520 -66.73 -18.43 17.76
CA GLN A 520 -67.63 -19.00 18.77
C GLN A 520 -69.10 -18.75 18.41
N GLU A 521 -69.46 -17.49 18.10
CA GLU A 521 -70.83 -17.11 17.70
C GLU A 521 -71.27 -17.84 16.43
N ARG A 522 -70.37 -17.95 15.44
CA ARG A 522 -70.62 -18.69 14.20
C ARG A 522 -70.84 -20.19 14.47
N ALA A 523 -70.03 -20.80 15.33
CA ALA A 523 -70.14 -22.21 15.66
C ALA A 523 -71.46 -22.53 16.36
N GLU A 524 -71.89 -21.68 17.30
CA GLU A 524 -73.17 -21.87 17.99
C GLU A 524 -74.36 -21.63 17.05
N ARG A 525 -74.30 -20.63 16.16
CA ARG A 525 -75.29 -20.45 15.09
C ARG A 525 -75.39 -21.68 14.19
N ASP A 526 -74.26 -22.21 13.72
CA ASP A 526 -74.22 -23.36 12.82
C ASP A 526 -74.73 -24.64 13.52
N ARG A 527 -74.44 -24.80 14.82
CA ARG A 527 -74.98 -25.86 15.67
C ARG A 527 -76.49 -25.76 15.80
N LEU A 528 -77.03 -24.59 16.16
CA LEU A 528 -78.47 -24.35 16.28
C LEU A 528 -79.19 -24.59 14.95
N GLN A 529 -78.61 -24.15 13.83
CA GLN A 529 -79.13 -24.40 12.49
C GLN A 529 -79.17 -25.91 12.16
N ALA A 530 -78.12 -26.65 12.53
CA ALA A 530 -78.06 -28.10 12.33
C ALA A 530 -79.07 -28.86 13.22
N GLU A 531 -79.35 -28.37 14.43
CA GLU A 531 -80.35 -28.93 15.35
C GLU A 531 -81.79 -28.64 14.89
N LEU A 532 -82.05 -27.44 14.35
CA LEU A 532 -83.36 -27.04 13.84
C LEU A 532 -83.76 -27.73 12.52
N SER A 533 -82.80 -28.01 11.64
CA SER A 533 -83.06 -28.58 10.31
C SER A 533 -83.89 -29.88 10.33
N PRO A 534 -83.54 -30.92 11.11
CA PRO A 534 -84.35 -32.14 11.20
C PRO A 534 -85.71 -31.90 11.88
N LEU A 535 -85.79 -30.99 12.86
CA LEU A 535 -87.04 -30.66 13.55
C LEU A 535 -88.02 -29.93 12.63
N HIS A 536 -87.53 -29.03 11.77
CA HIS A 536 -88.34 -28.36 10.76
C HIS A 536 -88.91 -29.36 9.75
N HIS A 537 -88.08 -30.30 9.31
CA HIS A 537 -88.53 -31.37 8.41
C HIS A 537 -89.59 -32.25 9.09
N GLU A 538 -89.40 -32.62 10.35
CA GLU A 538 -90.39 -33.37 11.13
C GLU A 538 -91.71 -32.58 11.31
N ARG A 539 -91.63 -31.27 11.57
CA ARG A 539 -92.78 -30.36 11.64
C ARG A 539 -93.59 -30.39 10.34
N GLU A 540 -92.90 -30.25 9.21
CA GLU A 540 -93.51 -30.22 7.88
C GLU A 540 -94.19 -31.56 7.55
N VAL A 541 -93.54 -32.69 7.85
CA VAL A 541 -94.12 -34.04 7.68
C VAL A 541 -95.38 -34.21 8.52
N ARG A 542 -95.35 -33.81 9.81
CA ARG A 542 -96.51 -33.93 10.71
C ARG A 542 -97.66 -32.99 10.36
N GLN A 543 -97.36 -31.78 9.88
CA GLN A 543 -98.37 -30.88 9.33
C GLN A 543 -99.08 -31.49 8.12
N THR A 544 -98.30 -32.09 7.22
CA THR A 544 -98.84 -32.79 6.04
C THR A 544 -99.69 -33.99 6.45
N GLU A 545 -99.22 -34.83 7.38
CA GLU A 545 -99.98 -35.98 7.91
C GLU A 545 -101.28 -35.54 8.59
N LEU A 546 -101.27 -34.46 9.37
CA LEU A 546 -102.45 -33.91 10.02
C LEU A 546 -103.49 -33.43 8.99
N ALA A 547 -103.05 -32.74 7.94
CA ALA A 547 -103.92 -32.29 6.85
C ALA A 547 -104.56 -33.48 6.11
N ASP A 548 -103.79 -34.52 5.80
CA ASP A 548 -104.27 -35.74 5.14
C ASP A 548 -105.27 -36.51 6.01
N LEU A 549 -104.99 -36.65 7.31
CA LEU A 549 -105.93 -37.27 8.27
C LEU A 549 -107.23 -36.46 8.37
N GLY A 550 -107.14 -35.12 8.38
CA GLY A 550 -108.31 -34.24 8.35
C GLY A 550 -109.17 -34.43 7.11
N ALA A 551 -108.54 -34.57 5.93
CA ALA A 551 -109.24 -34.85 4.67
C ALA A 551 -109.93 -36.22 4.67
N GLN A 552 -109.26 -37.27 5.16
CA GLN A 552 -109.81 -38.62 5.28
C GLN A 552 -111.00 -38.69 6.25
N MET A 553 -110.91 -38.02 7.40
CA MET A 553 -112.02 -37.89 8.35
C MET A 553 -113.22 -37.16 7.72
N GLY A 554 -112.97 -36.09 6.96
CA GLY A 554 -114.01 -35.37 6.22
C GLY A 554 -114.77 -36.26 5.24
N ALA A 555 -114.05 -37.08 4.48
CA ALA A 555 -114.64 -38.04 3.53
C ALA A 555 -115.51 -39.10 4.24
N HIS A 556 -115.03 -39.70 5.32
CA HIS A 556 -115.81 -40.70 6.09
C HIS A 556 -117.04 -40.10 6.78
N ARG A 557 -116.96 -38.86 7.30
CA ARG A 557 -118.12 -38.15 7.87
C ARG A 557 -119.21 -37.89 6.83
N GLN A 558 -118.84 -37.54 5.59
CA GLN A 558 -119.80 -37.35 4.50
C GLN A 558 -120.49 -38.67 4.08
N GLN A 559 -119.81 -39.81 4.22
CA GLN A 559 -120.37 -41.13 3.88
C GLN A 559 -121.31 -41.69 4.97
N LEU A 560 -121.15 -41.29 6.23
CA LEU A 560 -121.94 -41.80 7.36
C LEU A 560 -123.42 -41.39 7.31
N ALA A 561 -123.75 -40.17 6.88
CA ALA A 561 -125.13 -39.70 6.79
C ALA A 561 -126.02 -40.53 5.83
N PRO A 562 -125.62 -40.79 4.56
CA PRO A 562 -126.39 -41.66 3.67
C PRO A 562 -126.37 -43.13 4.11
N LEU A 563 -125.28 -43.63 4.71
CA LEU A 563 -125.21 -45.00 5.24
C LEU A 563 -126.15 -45.20 6.45
N ALA A 564 -126.28 -44.20 7.32
CA ALA A 564 -127.23 -44.22 8.44
C ALA A 564 -128.67 -44.28 7.94
N GLN A 565 -129.02 -43.46 6.93
CA GLN A 565 -130.34 -43.48 6.31
C GLN A 565 -130.64 -44.85 5.68
N GLN A 566 -129.70 -45.43 4.93
CA GLN A 566 -129.87 -46.76 4.31
C GLN A 566 -130.00 -47.89 5.34
N ARG A 567 -129.30 -47.79 6.48
CA ARG A 567 -129.45 -48.72 7.61
C ARG A 567 -130.85 -48.63 8.20
N ASP A 568 -131.31 -47.41 8.50
CA ASP A 568 -132.62 -47.18 9.13
C ASP A 568 -133.77 -47.63 8.22
N GLU A 569 -133.69 -47.34 6.91
CA GLU A 569 -134.63 -47.83 5.89
C GLU A 569 -134.63 -49.36 5.78
N ALA A 570 -133.45 -50.00 5.81
CA ALA A 570 -133.33 -51.46 5.75
C ALA A 570 -133.86 -52.15 7.01
N GLN A 571 -133.68 -51.55 8.19
CA GLN A 571 -134.25 -52.04 9.46
C GLN A 571 -135.77 -51.89 9.49
N ALA A 572 -136.31 -50.77 9.02
CA ALA A 572 -137.76 -50.57 8.89
C ALA A 572 -138.38 -51.57 7.89
N ALA A 573 -137.71 -51.85 6.78
CA ALA A 573 -138.14 -52.85 5.80
C ALA A 573 -138.13 -54.27 6.38
N LEU A 574 -137.11 -54.64 7.18
CA LEU A 574 -137.07 -55.92 7.89
C LEU A 574 -138.21 -56.04 8.91
N ALA A 575 -138.45 -55.00 9.72
CA ALA A 575 -139.55 -54.99 10.69
C ALA A 575 -140.92 -55.19 10.04
N ASN A 576 -141.16 -54.54 8.88
CA ASN A 576 -142.38 -54.72 8.10
C ASN A 576 -142.48 -56.13 7.48
N ALA A 577 -141.38 -56.69 6.97
CA ALA A 577 -141.34 -58.04 6.41
C ALA A 577 -141.56 -59.12 7.49
N GLU A 578 -141.07 -58.91 8.72
CA GLU A 578 -141.32 -59.79 9.87
C GLU A 578 -142.78 -59.74 10.33
N LEU A 579 -143.39 -58.54 10.36
CA LEU A 579 -144.83 -58.37 10.59
C LEU A 579 -145.66 -59.13 9.56
N HIS A 580 -145.38 -58.92 8.27
CA HIS A 580 -146.09 -59.58 7.18
C HIS A 580 -145.92 -61.11 7.21
N TRP A 581 -144.72 -61.59 7.54
CA TRP A 581 -144.46 -63.02 7.71
C TRP A 581 -145.28 -63.62 8.86
N ASN A 582 -145.37 -62.93 10.00
CA ASN A 582 -146.20 -63.35 11.14
C ASN A 582 -147.70 -63.36 10.81
N GLU A 583 -148.19 -62.37 10.06
CA GLU A 583 -149.58 -62.30 9.59
C GLU A 583 -149.95 -63.48 8.67
N VAL A 584 -149.09 -63.81 7.71
CA VAL A 584 -149.30 -64.95 6.79
C VAL A 584 -149.23 -66.29 7.52
N GLN A 585 -148.46 -66.38 8.62
CA GLN A 585 -148.42 -67.57 9.46
C GLN A 585 -149.73 -67.81 10.21
N GLN A 586 -150.42 -66.74 10.62
CA GLN A 586 -151.65 -66.76 11.43
C GLN A 586 -152.95 -66.81 10.61
N SER A 587 -152.89 -66.76 9.27
CA SER A 587 -154.09 -66.80 8.42
C SER A 587 -154.74 -68.19 8.33
N ALA A 588 -156.05 -68.24 8.02
CA ALA A 588 -156.83 -69.48 7.88
C ALA A 588 -156.24 -70.45 6.84
N ASP A 589 -156.37 -71.77 7.07
CA ASP A 589 -155.79 -72.81 6.20
C ASP A 589 -156.57 -72.96 4.89
N ASP A 590 -155.92 -72.56 3.78
CA ASP A 590 -156.36 -72.78 2.40
C ASP A 590 -155.18 -73.34 1.56
N PRO A 591 -155.44 -74.07 0.45
CA PRO A 591 -154.41 -74.67 -0.41
C PRO A 591 -153.29 -73.75 -0.90
N GLU A 592 -153.45 -72.43 -0.94
CA GLU A 592 -152.43 -71.43 -1.34
C GLU A 592 -151.54 -70.92 -0.18
N LYS A 593 -151.82 -71.28 1.07
CA LYS A 593 -151.05 -70.83 2.25
C LYS A 593 -149.56 -71.22 2.23
N PRO A 594 -149.15 -72.45 1.82
CA PRO A 594 -147.73 -72.82 1.77
C PRO A 594 -146.91 -71.96 0.81
N ALA A 595 -147.50 -71.56 -0.32
CA ALA A 595 -146.86 -70.70 -1.32
C ALA A 595 -146.68 -69.26 -0.78
N ARG A 596 -147.68 -68.73 -0.06
CA ARG A 596 -147.59 -67.41 0.60
C ARG A 596 -146.55 -67.39 1.72
N ILE A 597 -146.44 -68.46 2.51
CA ILE A 597 -145.39 -68.59 3.54
C ILE A 597 -144.00 -68.61 2.89
N ALA A 598 -143.80 -69.38 1.82
CA ALA A 598 -142.51 -69.43 1.12
C ALA A 598 -142.10 -68.06 0.54
N ALA A 599 -143.05 -67.32 -0.05
CA ALA A 599 -142.82 -65.97 -0.56
C ALA A 599 -142.50 -64.96 0.56
N ALA A 600 -143.22 -65.02 1.68
CA ALA A 600 -142.96 -64.18 2.84
C ALA A 600 -141.62 -64.49 3.52
N THR A 601 -141.22 -65.77 3.59
CA THR A 601 -139.91 -66.18 4.11
C THR A 601 -138.77 -65.67 3.22
N ALA A 602 -138.89 -65.79 1.90
CA ALA A 602 -137.90 -65.26 0.95
C ALA A 602 -137.74 -63.74 1.07
N SER A 603 -138.85 -63.01 1.20
CA SER A 603 -138.85 -61.55 1.40
C SER A 603 -138.19 -61.14 2.73
N ARG A 604 -138.52 -61.83 3.83
CA ARG A 604 -137.92 -61.59 5.15
C ARG A 604 -136.41 -61.85 5.14
N ASP A 605 -135.97 -62.97 4.57
CA ASP A 605 -134.55 -63.34 4.56
C ASP A 605 -133.73 -62.40 3.67
N GLN A 606 -134.31 -61.90 2.56
CA GLN A 606 -133.72 -60.84 1.73
C GLN A 606 -133.59 -59.51 2.50
N CYS A 607 -134.62 -59.09 3.22
CA CYS A 607 -134.57 -57.89 4.08
C CYS A 607 -133.54 -58.04 5.21
N ARG A 608 -133.43 -59.25 5.79
CA ARG A 608 -132.47 -59.55 6.87
C ARG A 608 -131.03 -59.48 6.38
N GLN A 609 -130.75 -60.05 5.20
CA GLN A 609 -129.43 -59.96 4.58
C GLN A 609 -129.05 -58.51 4.26
N LYS A 610 -130.00 -57.74 3.69
CA LYS A 610 -129.77 -56.33 3.35
C LYS A 610 -129.53 -55.46 4.59
N SER A 611 -130.25 -55.69 5.68
CA SER A 611 -130.05 -54.98 6.96
C SER A 611 -128.72 -55.33 7.62
N ALA A 612 -128.31 -56.60 7.62
CA ALA A 612 -127.01 -57.02 8.13
C ALA A 612 -125.85 -56.41 7.32
N GLU A 613 -126.01 -56.31 6.00
CA GLU A 613 -125.00 -55.73 5.11
C GLU A 613 -124.86 -54.20 5.29
N THR A 614 -125.97 -53.45 5.40
CA THR A 614 -125.91 -52.00 5.70
C THR A 614 -125.43 -51.70 7.11
N GLN A 615 -125.79 -52.52 8.11
CA GLN A 615 -125.26 -52.40 9.47
C GLN A 615 -123.74 -52.61 9.50
N SER A 616 -123.24 -53.65 8.85
CA SER A 616 -121.80 -53.93 8.77
C SER A 616 -121.02 -52.80 8.08
N ARG A 617 -121.56 -52.22 7.00
CA ARG A 617 -120.93 -51.08 6.30
C ARG A 617 -120.92 -49.80 7.16
N PHE A 618 -121.98 -49.56 7.92
CA PHE A 618 -122.04 -48.44 8.86
C PHE A 618 -121.03 -48.61 10.00
N ASP A 619 -121.00 -49.78 10.63
CA ASP A 619 -120.09 -50.08 11.75
C ASP A 619 -118.61 -50.04 11.31
N ALA A 620 -118.32 -50.51 10.09
CA ALA A 620 -116.98 -50.40 9.49
C ALA A 620 -116.57 -48.92 9.31
N SER A 621 -117.43 -48.09 8.71
CA SER A 621 -117.12 -46.66 8.51
C SER A 621 -117.07 -45.86 9.83
N ALA A 622 -117.86 -46.23 10.83
CA ALA A 622 -117.86 -45.59 12.15
C ALA A 622 -116.60 -45.97 12.96
N SER A 623 -116.19 -47.24 12.93
CA SER A 623 -114.94 -47.71 13.56
C SER A 623 -113.70 -47.08 12.91
N GLN A 624 -113.71 -46.93 11.59
CA GLN A 624 -112.63 -46.30 10.83
C GLN A 624 -112.52 -44.80 11.13
N LEU A 625 -113.65 -44.09 11.29
CA LEU A 625 -113.67 -42.69 11.72
C LEU A 625 -113.11 -42.52 13.14
N ALA A 626 -113.51 -43.35 14.10
CA ALA A 626 -113.00 -43.28 15.48
C ALA A 626 -111.48 -43.54 15.56
N THR A 627 -110.98 -44.46 14.72
CA THR A 627 -109.54 -44.73 14.59
C THR A 627 -108.79 -43.53 14.00
N LEU A 628 -109.33 -42.90 12.95
CA LEU A 628 -108.76 -41.70 12.35
C LEU A 628 -108.79 -40.49 13.30
N GLU A 629 -109.86 -40.32 14.07
CA GLU A 629 -109.99 -39.25 15.08
C GLU A 629 -108.94 -39.37 16.18
N THR A 630 -108.71 -40.58 16.68
CA THR A 630 -107.69 -40.85 17.69
C THR A 630 -106.29 -40.53 17.15
N ARG A 631 -106.00 -40.95 15.90
CA ARG A 631 -104.72 -40.70 15.23
C ARG A 631 -104.52 -39.21 14.90
N HIS A 632 -105.57 -38.49 14.52
CA HIS A 632 -105.54 -37.05 14.30
C HIS A 632 -105.25 -36.28 15.61
N GLN A 633 -105.89 -36.66 16.72
CA GLN A 633 -105.63 -36.06 18.02
C GLN A 633 -104.18 -36.31 18.49
N ASP A 634 -103.66 -37.52 18.32
CA ASP A 634 -102.28 -37.84 18.70
C ASP A 634 -101.26 -37.09 17.81
N THR A 635 -101.49 -37.02 16.50
CA THR A 635 -100.64 -36.26 15.57
C THR A 635 -100.65 -34.75 15.90
N ASN A 636 -101.81 -34.20 16.27
CA ASN A 636 -101.93 -32.80 16.67
C ASN A 636 -101.21 -32.51 18.01
N ARG A 637 -101.26 -33.44 18.96
CA ARG A 637 -100.50 -33.35 20.22
C ARG A 637 -99.00 -33.39 19.97
N GLN A 638 -98.53 -34.34 19.15
CA GLN A 638 -97.12 -34.44 18.75
C GLN A 638 -96.63 -33.17 18.05
N LEU A 639 -97.46 -32.56 17.18
CA LEU A 639 -97.13 -31.30 16.52
C LEU A 639 -97.03 -30.13 17.51
N GLY A 640 -97.88 -30.09 18.54
CA GLY A 640 -97.79 -29.11 19.63
C GLY A 640 -96.48 -29.25 20.41
N GLU A 641 -96.16 -30.47 20.86
CA GLU A 641 -94.90 -30.78 21.57
C GLU A 641 -93.65 -30.44 20.73
N LEU A 642 -93.73 -30.63 19.41
CA LEU A 642 -92.65 -30.29 18.49
C LEU A 642 -92.50 -28.77 18.28
N ASN A 643 -93.61 -28.03 18.19
CA ASN A 643 -93.58 -26.55 18.11
C ASN A 643 -93.02 -25.91 19.39
N ASP A 644 -93.38 -26.43 20.56
CA ASP A 644 -92.85 -25.95 21.85
C ASP A 644 -91.33 -26.13 21.96
N ARG A 645 -90.78 -27.16 21.30
CA ARG A 645 -89.32 -27.39 21.22
C ARG A 645 -88.63 -26.49 20.19
N ILE A 646 -89.28 -26.19 19.07
CA ILE A 646 -88.71 -25.39 17.97
C ILE A 646 -88.65 -23.90 18.32
N ALA A 647 -89.70 -23.34 18.94
CA ALA A 647 -89.81 -21.92 19.24
C ALA A 647 -88.60 -21.30 20.01
N PRO A 648 -88.09 -21.88 21.11
CA PRO A 648 -86.92 -21.33 21.80
C PRO A 648 -85.64 -21.43 20.97
N LEU A 649 -85.50 -22.47 20.14
CA LEU A 649 -84.34 -22.66 19.26
C LEU A 649 -84.35 -21.65 18.09
N GLU A 650 -85.51 -21.39 17.47
CA GLU A 650 -85.67 -20.35 16.44
C GLU A 650 -85.31 -18.95 16.99
N SER A 651 -85.74 -18.64 18.22
CA SER A 651 -85.41 -17.38 18.90
C SER A 651 -83.91 -17.26 19.19
N ALA A 652 -83.28 -18.33 19.70
CA ALA A 652 -81.84 -18.37 19.95
C ALA A 652 -81.02 -18.24 18.66
N LEU A 653 -81.45 -18.90 17.58
CA LEU A 653 -80.80 -18.79 16.27
C LEU A 653 -80.86 -17.35 15.72
N ALA A 654 -82.00 -16.66 15.86
CA ALA A 654 -82.14 -15.27 15.41
C ALA A 654 -81.22 -14.31 16.18
N GLU A 655 -81.08 -14.50 17.51
CA GLU A 655 -80.13 -13.71 18.31
C GLU A 655 -78.69 -13.99 17.89
N HIS A 656 -78.29 -15.27 17.75
CA HIS A 656 -76.94 -15.62 17.31
C HIS A 656 -76.63 -15.19 15.87
N GLN A 657 -77.63 -15.11 14.98
CA GLN A 657 -77.45 -14.53 13.64
C GLN A 657 -77.09 -13.05 13.70
N LYS A 658 -77.71 -12.30 14.62
CA LYS A 658 -77.42 -10.87 14.83
C LYS A 658 -76.04 -10.68 15.45
N THR A 659 -75.72 -11.39 16.53
CA THR A 659 -74.40 -11.30 17.19
C THR A 659 -73.25 -11.78 16.29
N THR A 660 -73.50 -12.77 15.43
CA THR A 660 -72.52 -13.20 14.40
C THR A 660 -72.23 -12.06 13.41
N ALA A 661 -73.24 -11.30 12.97
CA ALA A 661 -73.05 -10.18 12.06
C ALA A 661 -72.32 -9.00 12.73
N GLU A 662 -72.62 -8.71 14.00
CA GLU A 662 -71.94 -7.68 14.78
C GLU A 662 -70.47 -8.04 15.06
N SER A 663 -70.20 -9.28 15.49
CA SER A 663 -68.85 -9.79 15.71
C SER A 663 -68.03 -9.89 14.43
N GLN A 664 -68.67 -10.19 13.28
CA GLN A 664 -68.00 -10.18 11.98
C GLN A 664 -67.49 -8.79 11.63
N ARG A 665 -68.33 -7.75 11.79
CA ARG A 665 -67.90 -6.36 11.53
C ARG A 665 -66.78 -5.94 12.45
N ALA A 666 -66.87 -6.27 13.75
CA ALA A 666 -65.82 -5.95 14.71
C ALA A 666 -64.47 -6.60 14.35
N TRP A 667 -64.50 -7.85 13.87
CA TRP A 667 -63.31 -8.56 13.41
C TRP A 667 -62.75 -7.96 12.10
N GLU A 668 -63.60 -7.65 11.13
CA GLU A 668 -63.22 -6.99 9.87
C GLU A 668 -62.61 -5.59 10.13
N ASP A 669 -63.18 -4.80 11.04
CA ASP A 669 -62.67 -3.50 11.46
C ASP A 669 -61.31 -3.62 12.16
N ALA A 670 -61.13 -4.61 13.05
CA ALA A 670 -59.84 -4.88 13.69
C ALA A 670 -58.78 -5.31 12.67
N GLN A 671 -59.15 -6.16 11.71
CA GLN A 671 -58.27 -6.61 10.63
C GLN A 671 -57.83 -5.44 9.73
N ALA A 672 -58.75 -4.50 9.44
CA ALA A 672 -58.48 -3.33 8.61
C ALA A 672 -57.42 -2.38 9.23
N GLN A 673 -57.23 -2.40 10.56
CA GLN A 673 -56.22 -1.56 11.23
C GLN A 673 -54.78 -2.08 11.07
N LEU A 674 -54.59 -3.37 10.77
CA LEU A 674 -53.26 -3.98 10.72
C LEU A 674 -52.44 -3.52 9.51
N ALA A 675 -53.05 -3.41 8.32
CA ALA A 675 -52.34 -3.05 7.09
C ALA A 675 -51.77 -1.61 7.08
N PRO A 676 -52.50 -0.58 7.55
CA PRO A 676 -51.95 0.76 7.72
C PRO A 676 -50.81 0.81 8.75
N LEU A 677 -50.92 0.06 9.87
CA LEU A 677 -49.87 0.00 10.89
C LEU A 677 -48.60 -0.66 10.34
N GLN A 678 -48.75 -1.77 9.61
CA GLN A 678 -47.63 -2.45 8.95
C GLN A 678 -46.91 -1.51 7.97
N SER A 679 -47.67 -0.80 7.12
CA SER A 679 -47.11 0.18 6.18
C SER A 679 -46.38 1.33 6.90
N SER A 680 -46.93 1.77 8.04
CA SER A 680 -46.30 2.82 8.86
C SER A 680 -44.99 2.35 9.51
N ILE A 681 -44.94 1.08 9.94
CA ILE A 681 -43.72 0.46 10.49
C ILE A 681 -42.65 0.37 9.41
N GLU A 682 -42.99 -0.09 8.21
CA GLU A 682 -42.05 -0.19 7.09
C GLU A 682 -41.47 1.19 6.70
N ALA A 683 -42.32 2.22 6.68
CA ALA A 683 -41.87 3.60 6.46
C ALA A 683 -40.94 4.09 7.58
N ALA A 684 -41.27 3.84 8.85
CA ALA A 684 -40.44 4.23 9.98
C ALA A 684 -39.10 3.46 10.01
N GLN A 685 -39.09 2.17 9.66
CA GLN A 685 -37.88 1.37 9.52
C GLN A 685 -36.98 1.88 8.41
N LYS A 686 -37.55 2.31 7.28
CA LYS A 686 -36.79 2.94 6.20
C LYS A 686 -36.13 4.24 6.65
N THR A 687 -36.85 5.08 7.40
CA THR A 687 -36.30 6.31 7.99
C THR A 687 -35.19 6.02 8.99
N LEU A 688 -35.36 4.99 9.83
CA LEU A 688 -34.32 4.54 10.76
C LEU A 688 -33.05 4.11 10.02
N ALA A 689 -33.18 3.29 8.98
CA ALA A 689 -32.05 2.84 8.17
C ALA A 689 -31.29 4.00 7.50
N GLU A 690 -32.01 5.02 7.03
CA GLU A 690 -31.38 6.24 6.49
C GLU A 690 -30.59 6.99 7.58
N HIS A 691 -31.17 7.18 8.77
CA HIS A 691 -30.46 7.82 9.88
C HIS A 691 -29.27 7.01 10.39
N GLU A 692 -29.31 5.68 10.35
CA GLU A 692 -28.17 4.81 10.67
C GLU A 692 -27.03 5.00 9.67
N LYS A 693 -27.33 5.09 8.37
CA LYS A 693 -26.34 5.37 7.34
C LYS A 693 -25.69 6.74 7.53
N VAL A 694 -26.50 7.79 7.72
CA VAL A 694 -26.00 9.16 7.95
C VAL A 694 -25.18 9.28 9.24
N LEU A 695 -25.54 8.52 10.29
CA LEU A 695 -24.75 8.43 11.52
C LEU A 695 -23.38 7.78 11.24
N ALA A 696 -23.32 6.69 10.47
CA ALA A 696 -22.06 6.04 10.12
C ALA A 696 -21.13 6.98 9.33
N GLU A 697 -21.67 7.76 8.39
CA GLU A 697 -20.93 8.81 7.69
C GLU A 697 -20.37 9.86 8.67
N GLY A 698 -21.18 10.29 9.65
CA GLY A 698 -20.74 11.27 10.66
C GLY A 698 -19.73 10.74 11.66
N GLU A 699 -19.77 9.44 11.97
CA GLU A 699 -18.74 8.79 12.79
C GLU A 699 -17.43 8.68 12.00
N SER A 700 -17.48 8.40 10.70
CA SER A 700 -16.30 8.43 9.83
C SER A 700 -15.67 9.83 9.74
N GLU A 701 -16.48 10.87 9.52
CA GLU A 701 -16.04 12.28 9.50
C GLU A 701 -15.33 12.68 10.80
N LEU A 702 -15.85 12.24 11.96
CA LEU A 702 -15.22 12.52 13.25
C LEU A 702 -13.89 11.78 13.42
N VAL A 703 -13.82 10.51 13.04
CA VAL A 703 -12.59 9.72 13.10
C VAL A 703 -11.51 10.34 12.22
N GLU A 704 -11.86 10.78 11.01
CA GLU A 704 -10.94 11.47 10.11
C GLU A 704 -10.46 12.82 10.68
N ALA A 705 -11.36 13.60 11.27
CA ALA A 705 -11.01 14.87 11.91
C ALA A 705 -10.06 14.68 13.11
N GLN A 706 -10.29 13.63 13.92
CA GLN A 706 -9.44 13.25 15.05
C GLN A 706 -8.08 12.70 14.60
N ALA A 707 -8.06 11.86 13.56
CA ALA A 707 -6.83 11.34 12.98
C ALA A 707 -5.95 12.47 12.43
N THR A 708 -6.55 13.42 11.72
CA THR A 708 -5.85 14.63 11.22
C THR A 708 -5.28 15.46 12.37
N LEU A 709 -6.03 15.66 13.47
CA LEU A 709 -5.51 16.37 14.65
C LEU A 709 -4.30 15.66 15.26
N SER A 710 -4.42 14.34 15.48
CA SER A 710 -3.32 13.54 16.03
C SER A 710 -2.09 13.54 15.12
N HIS A 711 -2.27 13.52 13.81
CA HIS A 711 -1.17 13.60 12.84
C HIS A 711 -0.48 14.96 12.90
N LEU A 712 -1.23 16.06 12.92
CA LEU A 712 -0.69 17.41 13.03
C LEU A 712 0.08 17.62 14.36
N GLU A 713 -0.38 17.01 15.45
CA GLU A 713 0.34 17.03 16.74
C GLU A 713 1.67 16.27 16.67
N GLN A 714 1.70 15.10 16.01
CA GLN A 714 2.92 14.34 15.77
C GLN A 714 3.89 15.09 14.85
N ASP A 715 3.38 15.70 13.77
CA ASP A 715 4.16 16.54 12.86
C ASP A 715 4.78 17.73 13.61
N LEU A 716 4.01 18.38 14.48
CA LEU A 716 4.51 19.49 15.29
C LEU A 716 5.68 19.03 16.18
N GLN A 717 5.57 17.88 16.83
CA GLN A 717 6.65 17.32 17.64
C GLN A 717 7.88 16.98 16.79
N HIS A 718 7.69 16.32 15.64
CA HIS A 718 8.77 15.95 14.73
C HIS A 718 9.52 17.19 14.22
N TRP A 719 8.81 18.17 13.67
CA TRP A 719 9.42 19.36 13.07
C TRP A 719 10.00 20.33 14.10
N THR A 720 9.48 20.37 15.33
CA THR A 720 10.13 21.12 16.42
C THR A 720 11.43 20.47 16.87
N ALA A 721 11.50 19.15 16.95
CA ALA A 721 12.75 18.43 17.19
C ALA A 721 13.76 18.67 16.05
N ALA A 722 13.30 18.66 14.79
CA ALA A 722 14.12 18.98 13.62
C ALA A 722 14.69 20.41 13.68
N GLU A 723 13.90 21.40 14.12
CA GLU A 723 14.37 22.78 14.31
C GLU A 723 15.50 22.87 15.35
N ILE A 724 15.35 22.22 16.50
CA ILE A 724 16.37 22.19 17.56
C ILE A 724 17.67 21.57 17.03
N ARG A 725 17.54 20.48 16.26
CA ARG A 725 18.68 19.80 15.63
C ARG A 725 19.42 20.69 14.65
N THR A 726 18.71 21.39 13.77
CA THR A 726 19.34 22.34 12.82
C THR A 726 20.14 23.41 13.57
N ARG A 727 19.60 23.93 14.68
CA ARG A 727 20.31 24.88 15.55
C ARG A 727 21.54 24.24 16.22
N ALA A 728 21.43 23.00 16.68
CA ALA A 728 22.54 22.25 17.28
C ALA A 728 23.69 22.05 16.28
N LEU A 729 23.38 21.64 15.04
CA LEU A 729 24.36 21.48 13.97
C LEU A 729 25.03 22.81 13.59
N ALA A 730 24.26 23.89 13.49
CA ALA A 730 24.81 25.22 13.23
C ALA A 730 25.74 25.70 14.36
N ALA A 731 25.37 25.47 15.62
CA ALA A 731 26.20 25.79 16.78
C ALA A 731 27.48 24.94 16.82
N ALA A 732 27.39 23.65 16.50
CA ALA A 732 28.56 22.76 16.41
C ALA A 732 29.54 23.21 15.33
N ARG A 733 29.04 23.60 14.15
CA ARG A 733 29.89 24.15 13.08
C ARG A 733 30.59 25.44 13.49
N LEU A 734 29.88 26.36 14.15
CA LEU A 734 30.49 27.59 14.67
C LEU A 734 31.54 27.34 15.76
N ALA A 735 31.37 26.26 16.55
CA ALA A 735 32.35 25.82 17.53
C ALA A 735 33.60 25.24 16.86
N GLU A 736 33.45 24.46 15.79
CA GLU A 736 34.55 23.92 14.99
C GLU A 736 35.33 25.03 14.28
N GLU A 737 34.63 26.00 13.68
CA GLU A 737 35.26 27.18 13.06
C GLU A 737 36.06 28.01 14.07
N SER A 738 35.54 28.19 15.31
CA SER A 738 36.31 28.84 16.37
C SER A 738 37.49 28.00 16.85
N ALA A 739 37.36 26.67 16.89
CA ALA A 739 38.46 25.78 17.24
C ALA A 739 39.60 25.90 16.24
N LEU A 740 39.29 25.89 14.93
CA LEU A 740 40.28 26.10 13.86
C LEU A 740 40.97 27.47 13.97
N GLN A 741 40.21 28.53 14.29
CA GLN A 741 40.78 29.85 14.57
C GLN A 741 41.69 29.85 15.80
N SER A 742 41.31 29.14 16.87
CA SER A 742 42.15 29.03 18.07
C SER A 742 43.44 28.23 17.79
N ASP A 743 43.37 27.19 16.94
CA ASP A 743 44.53 26.40 16.52
C ASP A 743 45.49 27.23 15.66
N THR A 744 44.98 27.99 14.69
CA THR A 744 45.82 28.89 13.87
C THR A 744 46.49 29.99 14.71
N LEU A 745 45.79 30.53 15.72
CA LEU A 745 46.39 31.47 16.67
C LEU A 745 47.46 30.78 17.53
N ALA A 746 47.25 29.55 17.97
CA ALA A 746 48.23 28.77 18.72
C ALA A 746 49.49 28.47 17.88
N GLU A 747 49.32 28.13 16.60
CA GLU A 747 50.43 27.94 15.65
C GLU A 747 51.26 29.22 15.45
N SER A 748 50.61 30.39 15.48
CA SER A 748 51.30 31.69 15.41
C SER A 748 51.95 32.12 16.74
N PHE A 749 51.41 31.65 17.88
CA PHE A 749 51.89 31.97 19.22
C PHE A 749 53.19 31.23 19.57
N ASN A 750 53.28 29.94 19.24
CA ASN A 750 54.45 29.09 19.51
C ASN A 750 55.79 29.70 19.03
N PRO A 751 55.95 30.18 17.78
CA PRO A 751 57.20 30.78 17.32
C PRO A 751 57.50 32.14 17.96
N LEU A 752 56.49 32.92 18.37
CA LEU A 752 56.68 34.16 19.12
C LEU A 752 57.23 33.87 20.52
N GLN A 753 56.71 32.83 21.18
CA GLN A 753 57.21 32.39 22.48
C GLN A 753 58.65 31.87 22.37
N GLU A 754 58.95 31.00 21.40
CA GLU A 754 60.32 30.52 21.17
C GLU A 754 61.28 31.66 20.81
N GLY A 755 60.84 32.63 20.02
CA GLY A 755 61.60 33.81 19.64
C GLY A 755 61.96 34.66 20.85
N PHE A 756 60.97 34.93 21.72
CA PHE A 756 61.17 35.64 22.98
C PHE A 756 62.15 34.91 23.92
N GLU A 757 62.00 33.59 24.09
CA GLU A 757 62.90 32.77 24.92
C GLU A 757 64.35 32.79 24.40
N LYS A 758 64.53 32.72 23.08
CA LYS A 758 65.86 32.85 22.44
C LYS A 758 66.46 34.24 22.66
N GLN A 759 65.67 35.30 22.50
CA GLN A 759 66.12 36.68 22.67
C GLN A 759 66.47 36.98 24.15
N LEU A 760 65.69 36.44 25.08
CA LEU A 760 65.93 36.51 26.52
C LEU A 760 67.26 35.82 26.88
N ALA A 761 67.53 34.63 26.32
CA ALA A 761 68.78 33.92 26.53
C ALA A 761 69.99 34.70 25.98
N ILE A 762 69.86 35.33 24.81
CA ILE A 762 70.89 36.20 24.22
C ILE A 762 71.18 37.40 25.13
N LEU A 763 70.13 38.06 25.65
CA LEU A 763 70.26 39.21 26.54
C LEU A 763 70.92 38.83 27.88
N GLN A 764 70.55 37.69 28.46
CA GLN A 764 71.19 37.17 29.68
C GLN A 764 72.69 36.92 29.48
N LYS A 765 73.06 36.36 28.32
CA LYS A 765 74.46 36.15 27.96
C LYS A 765 75.20 37.48 27.74
N ALA A 766 74.62 38.42 27.01
CA ALA A 766 75.21 39.73 26.77
C ALA A 766 75.42 40.55 28.06
N ARG A 767 74.51 40.39 29.03
CA ARG A 767 74.61 41.00 30.37
C ARG A 767 75.72 40.38 31.21
N ALA A 768 75.99 39.08 31.06
CA ALA A 768 77.10 38.41 31.70
C ALA A 768 78.48 38.81 31.11
N GLU A 769 78.51 39.18 29.82
CA GLU A 769 79.73 39.52 29.07
C GLU A 769 80.00 41.04 28.96
N ASN A 770 79.12 41.91 29.49
CA ASN A 770 79.26 43.38 29.52
C ASN A 770 79.44 44.05 28.13
N LEU A 771 78.66 43.59 27.14
CA LEU A 771 78.69 44.12 25.77
C LEU A 771 78.06 45.53 25.64
N PRO A 772 78.50 46.38 24.71
CA PRO A 772 78.00 47.76 24.56
C PRO A 772 76.58 47.90 23.97
N ASP A 773 76.04 46.85 23.35
CA ASP A 773 74.72 46.87 22.65
C ASP A 773 73.51 46.56 23.57
N LEU A 774 73.69 46.54 24.89
CA LEU A 774 72.65 46.17 25.87
C LEU A 774 71.32 46.97 25.72
N PRO A 775 71.32 48.31 25.55
CA PRO A 775 70.08 49.09 25.49
C PRO A 775 69.20 48.76 24.27
N ALA A 776 69.81 48.39 23.14
CA ALA A 776 69.09 48.04 21.92
C ALA A 776 68.42 46.66 22.05
N LEU A 777 69.10 45.70 22.67
CA LEU A 777 68.56 44.36 22.95
C LEU A 777 67.44 44.41 23.99
N GLU A 778 67.55 45.26 25.02
CA GLU A 778 66.48 45.48 26.01
C GLU A 778 65.22 46.05 25.37
N THR A 779 65.37 47.02 24.46
CA THR A 779 64.23 47.61 23.73
C THR A 779 63.54 46.58 22.83
N GLN A 780 64.31 45.75 22.12
CA GLN A 780 63.75 44.67 21.29
C GLN A 780 63.04 43.59 22.12
N LEU A 781 63.59 43.24 23.28
CA LEU A 781 62.97 42.26 24.18
C LEU A 781 61.64 42.79 24.75
N HIS A 782 61.58 44.06 25.15
CA HIS A 782 60.31 44.68 25.60
C HIS A 782 59.26 44.75 24.49
N GLN A 783 59.65 44.99 23.24
CA GLN A 783 58.71 44.93 22.12
C GLN A 783 58.17 43.50 21.93
N GLN A 784 59.05 42.49 21.95
CA GLN A 784 58.64 41.08 21.85
C GLN A 784 57.79 40.62 23.04
N GLU A 785 58.06 41.11 24.24
CA GLU A 785 57.27 40.86 25.45
C GLU A 785 55.85 41.44 25.30
N HIS A 786 55.74 42.67 24.78
CA HIS A 786 54.46 43.30 24.50
C HIS A 786 53.66 42.50 23.46
N ASP A 787 54.30 42.10 22.36
CA ASP A 787 53.67 41.32 21.30
C ASP A 787 53.23 39.93 21.81
N LEU A 788 54.02 39.28 22.68
CA LEU A 788 53.69 38.01 23.31
C LEU A 788 52.50 38.13 24.28
N ILE A 789 52.41 39.21 25.04
CA ILE A 789 51.27 39.47 25.94
C ILE A 789 49.99 39.64 25.14
N LEU A 790 50.03 40.43 24.05
CA LEU A 790 48.87 40.62 23.16
C LEU A 790 48.44 39.30 22.51
N ALA A 791 49.40 38.52 21.99
CA ALA A 791 49.12 37.23 21.37
C ALA A 791 48.53 36.22 22.38
N ARG A 792 49.04 36.20 23.62
CA ARG A 792 48.51 35.37 24.71
C ARG A 792 47.09 35.76 25.09
N GLN A 793 46.78 37.05 25.17
CA GLN A 793 45.43 37.54 25.45
C GLN A 793 44.45 37.18 24.32
N ALA A 794 44.88 37.31 23.06
CA ALA A 794 44.07 36.92 21.90
C ALA A 794 43.79 35.41 21.89
N LEU A 795 44.80 34.58 22.14
CA LEU A 795 44.65 33.11 22.22
C LEU A 795 43.73 32.70 23.38
N ALA A 796 43.92 33.27 24.57
CA ALA A 796 43.07 32.97 25.73
C ALA A 796 41.61 33.34 25.49
N LYS A 797 41.36 34.47 24.81
CA LYS A 797 40.01 34.87 24.41
C LYS A 797 39.40 33.90 23.40
N ALA A 798 40.16 33.51 22.38
CA ALA A 798 39.69 32.57 21.35
C ALA A 798 39.37 31.17 21.93
N LEU A 799 40.17 30.68 22.87
CA LEU A 799 39.92 29.41 23.58
C LEU A 799 38.65 29.48 24.43
N ALA A 800 38.47 30.57 25.20
CA ALA A 800 37.25 30.75 26.01
C ALA A 800 35.99 30.84 25.13
N GLU A 801 36.05 31.54 23.99
CA GLU A 801 34.95 31.60 23.03
C GLU A 801 34.65 30.22 22.42
N THR A 802 35.69 29.43 22.12
CA THR A 802 35.54 28.05 21.59
C THR A 802 34.88 27.13 22.61
N GLU A 803 35.30 27.16 23.87
CA GLU A 803 34.69 26.39 24.96
C GLU A 803 33.22 26.78 25.17
N GLN A 804 32.91 28.07 25.16
CA GLN A 804 31.54 28.56 25.29
C GLN A 804 30.65 28.06 24.14
N ARG A 805 31.14 28.13 22.90
CA ARG A 805 30.40 27.64 21.72
C ARG A 805 30.21 26.14 21.74
N ARG A 806 31.22 25.37 22.16
CA ARG A 806 31.12 23.92 22.32
C ARG A 806 30.08 23.54 23.37
N HIS A 807 30.12 24.20 24.53
CA HIS A 807 29.12 23.96 25.58
C HIS A 807 27.69 24.29 25.10
N HIS A 808 27.52 25.38 24.35
CA HIS A 808 26.23 25.72 23.76
C HIS A 808 25.74 24.68 22.75
N ALA A 809 26.62 24.16 21.89
CA ALA A 809 26.30 23.10 20.95
C ALA A 809 25.89 21.80 21.67
N ASP A 810 26.62 21.40 22.72
CA ASP A 810 26.32 20.22 23.53
C ASP A 810 24.96 20.34 24.24
N GLN A 811 24.63 21.53 24.77
CA GLN A 811 23.32 21.81 25.36
C GLN A 811 22.18 21.66 24.35
N LEU A 812 22.34 22.20 23.14
CA LEU A 812 21.32 22.08 22.09
C LEU A 812 21.16 20.62 21.62
N GLN A 813 22.25 19.88 21.54
CA GLN A 813 22.22 18.45 21.22
C GLN A 813 21.47 17.64 22.29
N GLN A 814 21.67 17.94 23.58
CA GLN A 814 20.92 17.32 24.66
C GLN A 814 19.42 17.65 24.58
N ASN A 815 19.07 18.91 24.30
CA ASN A 815 17.67 19.30 24.12
C ASN A 815 17.01 18.56 22.94
N TYR A 816 17.74 18.31 21.86
CA TYR A 816 17.25 17.52 20.73
C TYR A 816 16.95 16.06 21.13
N LEU A 817 17.87 15.40 21.84
CA LEU A 817 17.67 14.02 22.31
C LEU A 817 16.47 13.92 23.26
N GLN A 818 16.29 14.90 24.14
CA GLN A 818 15.12 14.99 25.01
C GLN A 818 13.81 15.17 24.22
N ALA A 819 13.82 16.00 23.16
CA ALA A 819 12.65 16.23 22.32
C ALA A 819 12.21 14.98 21.53
N LEU A 820 13.14 14.08 21.21
CA LEU A 820 12.84 12.80 20.56
C LEU A 820 12.31 11.71 21.50
N GLY A 821 12.31 11.93 22.81
CA GLY A 821 11.96 10.90 23.80
C GLY A 821 13.01 9.79 23.94
N GLU A 822 14.17 9.93 23.28
CA GLU A 822 15.34 9.07 23.44
C GLU A 822 16.14 9.56 24.66
N SER A 823 15.65 9.24 25.87
CA SER A 823 16.48 9.38 27.07
C SER A 823 17.57 8.30 27.05
N HIS A 824 18.83 8.75 27.19
CA HIS A 824 20.05 7.93 27.30
C HIS A 824 19.92 6.60 28.03
#